data_AF-A0AAJ0IBF5-F1
#
_entry.id   AF-A0AAJ0IBF5-F1
#
_cell.length_a   1.000
_cell.length_b   1.000
_cell.length_c   1.000
_cell.angle_alpha   90.00
_cell.angle_beta   90.00
_cell.angle_gamma   90.00
#
_symmetry.space_group_name_H-M   'P 1'
#
loop_
_entity.id
_entity.type
_entity.pdbx_description
1 polymer ?
#
loop_
_entity_poly.entity_id
_entity_poly.type
_entity_poly.pdbx_seq_one_letter_code
_entity_poly.pdbx_strand_id
1 'polypeptide(L)'
;MSGHDIPIQLLDGGSIDVQHHDQMNAMDTAMNLDDVDVDLFGDSVMVDTALDGLSAPRPMPSKHLRQRLDDLRTHGCHQAIAWSRQGTIASITKDGRSVEFRFLRCRPEDAGWELSEPYLYSPAIIPMHTTAGPIVHLAWSTTTELAVVDAVGRITILSLTIHLNRPSITRKWDADPVDDLHAVVGCYWLPLLNPRQFGVMYGPAVWVQPEDAKAPGDGLYKYESSYTKPTGPNHPNANKSALVSITTNGLLRLMFQNNNTRLEETAIELESITSSDDLITHAALCNDKNALLIALATASKQLRIVKATISWGNDKPAEKQAHPQNAAITASISEQHVAVAPLLQHDSNNPVLDDSMSQLSHIEFLPSIPKDKNLQAHHNPVVLTVRSHLPAEGASLYEQEPTSVIDRWEVVSEQPQTLHPAFAQLNTGNSMTNPNSMTRLRKLDSVVIPKIVVSVQVMYLGKVVCFAFSDGTIQYRDRVTMMVLFNEQNVHRVLSPHDVGFQYVNDTPCLQVAFSPTNCSYVQISEDWDIKWNSMRYTLTDASTALQSAQQSAVMAALTLALSSAVTTSINFDDILALARPFSENPQFAASWVKDLVNLLKLNFDFSDEGHYDSLIRSPLFQISLSILNHMGFRGEFRPRPFEGKLSFLILQMRNFIVLVSLSLNAPKSLGISPLDEAEVIEVLVGCVTWAHTLMGWMVDCLFDLADDPAFISILNEQKRFPDLANFLRARGDVSLHLLCCSSARGFITAACRRLAHLEGMSNRAIRYWEANRLKTENNDGSGGGGGGKVLPDSLYFAYRKMQRATSASLIKVQEFNEILQGFAQDVRTAYQASLSRRQSGNNQPQQQHASPQQNKNQPQQQQNAEDQFIKKAQAHCELDMLLGANPPPCFREVLLKFFTQTLPVFKSHVDPAKLYFANYEVLEIEENPRILAARKARRKYIDVFTKREIQFPTSSGDARGGGGIGGGSAAAAAAAAAAAGGGGGGGGEDDGKRGGTTGAGEGQTPSQNTLAPGGGISIKIELGTGSTPNLKGVSTPAGGGGGSGGNAKTAGGNNAAAVGANAANGVGGGGGNINNNDTTENTSNQWRRCVRCTAVMEDFPGNHYRAGFTFVMAQQRKCACGAWWALVPKTTGEGATEGS
;
A
#
# COMPACT_ATOMS: atom_id res chain seq x y z
N MET A 1 52.19 0.43 53.24
CA MET A 1 52.79 1.36 54.20
C MET A 1 51.65 2.14 54.84
N SER A 2 51.56 2.10 56.18
CA SER A 2 50.87 3.01 57.11
C SER A 2 49.53 3.62 56.65
N GLY A 3 48.36 3.32 57.23
CA GLY A 3 48.08 3.27 58.66
C GLY A 3 47.90 4.69 59.22
N HIS A 4 46.68 5.10 59.55
CA HIS A 4 46.30 5.59 60.89
C HIS A 4 44.88 6.13 60.98
N ASP A 5 44.16 5.55 61.93
CA ASP A 5 43.05 6.11 62.71
C ASP A 5 43.41 7.44 63.40
N ILE A 6 42.38 8.24 63.75
CA ILE A 6 41.99 8.59 65.15
C ILE A 6 41.01 9.80 65.15
N PRO A 7 40.08 9.86 66.14
CA PRO A 7 38.73 10.39 66.05
C PRO A 7 38.54 11.66 66.90
N ILE A 8 37.29 12.11 67.11
CA ILE A 8 36.86 12.78 68.35
C ILE A 8 35.35 12.52 68.58
N GLN A 9 35.07 11.89 69.72
CA GLN A 9 33.80 11.82 70.42
C GLN A 9 33.52 13.15 71.14
N LEU A 10 32.24 13.44 71.41
CA LEU A 10 31.68 13.95 72.68
C LEU A 10 30.27 14.48 72.36
N LEU A 11 29.24 14.36 73.18
CA LEU A 11 28.87 13.55 74.34
C LEU A 11 27.42 14.00 74.64
N ASP A 12 26.68 13.09 75.26
CA ASP A 12 25.48 13.34 76.08
C ASP A 12 24.21 13.85 75.39
N GLY A 13 23.05 13.24 75.61
CA GLY A 13 22.66 12.30 76.66
C GLY A 13 21.24 12.66 77.09
N GLY A 14 20.36 11.66 77.19
CA GLY A 14 19.01 11.89 77.71
C GLY A 14 17.96 10.92 77.23
N SER A 15 18.11 9.66 77.64
CA SER A 15 17.01 8.68 77.72
C SER A 15 15.83 9.24 78.54
N ILE A 16 14.60 8.89 78.18
CA ILE A 16 13.66 8.23 79.09
C ILE A 16 12.59 7.46 78.32
N ASP A 17 12.43 6.24 78.81
CA ASP A 17 11.58 5.12 78.46
C ASP A 17 10.05 5.39 78.48
N VAL A 18 9.37 4.83 77.48
CA VAL A 18 8.38 3.73 77.58
C VAL A 18 7.20 3.92 78.57
N GLN A 19 5.95 3.97 78.05
CA GLN A 19 4.95 2.85 78.07
C GLN A 19 3.48 3.30 78.02
N HIS A 20 2.66 2.58 77.22
CA HIS A 20 1.20 2.27 77.31
C HIS A 20 0.18 3.43 77.54
N HIS A 21 -0.99 3.53 76.91
CA HIS A 21 -2.04 2.53 76.71
C HIS A 21 -3.18 3.16 75.86
N ASP A 22 -3.74 2.38 74.94
CA ASP A 22 -5.18 2.17 74.63
C ASP A 22 -6.21 3.30 74.41
N GLN A 23 -6.95 3.07 73.32
CA GLN A 23 -8.42 3.15 73.14
C GLN A 23 -9.09 4.36 72.45
N MET A 24 -9.60 4.02 71.25
CA MET A 24 -10.99 4.17 70.77
C MET A 24 -11.52 5.52 70.23
N ASN A 25 -11.90 5.42 68.95
CA ASN A 25 -13.11 5.92 68.28
C ASN A 25 -13.36 7.44 68.22
N ALA A 26 -13.33 7.97 66.99
CA ALA A 26 -14.51 8.56 66.36
C ALA A 26 -14.26 8.87 64.87
N MET A 27 -15.27 8.55 64.05
CA MET A 27 -15.46 8.98 62.67
C MET A 27 -15.36 10.52 62.57
N ASP A 28 -14.71 11.04 61.52
CA ASP A 28 -15.42 11.87 60.54
C ASP A 28 -14.56 12.30 59.33
N THR A 29 -15.18 12.14 58.15
CA THR A 29 -15.03 12.94 56.93
C THR A 29 -13.65 13.06 56.25
N ALA A 30 -13.35 12.13 55.34
CA ALA A 30 -12.35 12.34 54.28
C ALA A 30 -12.94 13.26 53.21
N MET A 31 -12.58 14.56 53.24
CA MET A 31 -12.72 15.44 52.08
C MET A 31 -11.47 15.33 51.20
N ASN A 32 -11.76 15.06 49.93
CA ASN A 32 -10.89 15.09 48.78
C ASN A 32 -10.35 16.51 48.57
N LEU A 33 -9.03 16.69 48.50
CA LEU A 33 -8.35 17.93 48.09
C LEU A 33 -7.11 17.55 47.26
N ASP A 34 -7.36 17.14 46.03
CA ASP A 34 -6.46 17.42 44.91
C ASP A 34 -6.57 18.91 44.54
N ASP A 35 -5.52 19.44 43.92
CA ASP A 35 -5.37 20.78 43.33
C ASP A 35 -5.13 21.97 44.28
N VAL A 36 -3.86 22.16 44.68
CA VAL A 36 -3.23 23.50 44.63
C VAL A 36 -1.72 23.37 44.37
N ASP A 37 -1.31 23.35 43.09
CA ASP A 37 0.06 23.72 42.71
C ASP A 37 0.19 25.24 42.79
N VAL A 38 0.75 25.73 43.90
CA VAL A 38 1.13 27.15 44.06
C VAL A 38 2.51 27.34 43.46
N ASP A 39 2.53 27.89 42.24
CA ASP A 39 3.72 28.39 41.56
C ASP A 39 4.29 29.60 42.32
N LEU A 40 5.35 29.39 43.12
CA LEU A 40 5.91 30.40 44.05
C LEU A 40 7.34 30.85 43.72
N PHE A 41 7.87 30.61 42.51
CA PHE A 41 9.11 31.27 42.08
C PHE A 41 9.10 31.57 40.58
N GLY A 42 8.81 32.82 40.25
CA GLY A 42 8.74 33.34 38.89
C GLY A 42 10.08 33.45 38.15
N ASP A 43 9.95 33.57 36.83
CA ASP A 43 10.87 34.10 35.81
C ASP A 43 12.37 33.86 36.01
N SER A 44 12.89 32.82 35.35
CA SER A 44 14.33 32.69 35.10
C SER A 44 14.74 33.54 33.89
N VAL A 45 15.23 34.73 34.19
CA VAL A 45 16.07 35.54 33.31
C VAL A 45 17.40 34.82 33.09
N MET A 46 17.81 34.77 31.82
CA MET A 46 19.13 34.38 31.32
C MET A 46 20.30 34.79 32.25
N VAL A 47 21.01 33.81 32.80
CA VAL A 47 22.38 33.99 33.29
C VAL A 47 23.24 32.88 32.70
N ASP A 48 23.78 33.20 31.53
CA ASP A 48 24.83 32.45 30.85
C ASP A 48 26.18 32.64 31.57
N THR A 49 27.05 31.64 31.42
CA THR A 49 28.51 31.66 31.60
C THR A 49 29.08 31.64 33.04
N ALA A 50 29.36 30.42 33.54
CA ALA A 50 30.63 30.00 34.20
C ALA A 50 30.53 28.73 35.08
N LEU A 51 29.64 27.77 34.78
CA LEU A 51 29.50 26.52 35.58
C LEU A 51 29.24 25.24 34.75
N ASP A 52 29.71 25.20 33.49
CA ASP A 52 29.55 24.09 32.51
C ASP A 52 30.28 22.77 32.85
N GLY A 53 30.63 22.52 34.12
CA GLY A 53 31.37 21.33 34.56
C GLY A 53 30.57 20.30 35.35
N LEU A 54 29.31 20.58 35.69
CA LEU A 54 28.47 19.67 36.48
C LEU A 54 27.23 19.32 35.66
N SER A 55 27.14 18.05 35.24
CA SER A 55 25.98 17.49 34.56
C SER A 55 24.69 17.86 35.31
N ALA A 56 23.80 18.62 34.67
CA ALA A 56 22.45 18.81 35.17
C ALA A 56 21.84 17.42 35.46
N PRO A 57 21.18 17.21 36.61
CA PRO A 57 20.56 15.93 36.91
C PRO A 57 19.54 15.60 35.82
N ARG A 58 19.73 14.46 35.15
CA ARG A 58 18.76 13.99 34.14
C ARG A 58 17.40 13.80 34.82
N PRO A 59 16.28 14.12 34.14
CA PRO A 59 14.95 13.91 34.70
C PRO A 59 14.78 12.47 35.16
N MET A 60 14.19 12.28 36.34
CA MET A 60 13.82 10.94 36.82
C MET A 60 12.89 10.25 35.81
N PRO A 61 12.96 8.92 35.64
CA PRO A 61 12.07 8.18 34.76
C PRO A 61 10.59 8.44 35.11
N SER A 62 9.77 8.74 34.12
CA SER A 62 8.35 9.05 34.32
C SER A 62 7.58 7.85 34.89
N LYS A 63 6.48 8.14 35.61
CA LYS A 63 5.56 7.11 36.12
C LYS A 63 4.98 6.26 34.98
N HIS A 64 4.71 6.88 33.83
CA HIS A 64 4.19 6.18 32.65
C HIS A 64 5.20 5.19 32.07
N LEU A 65 6.50 5.55 32.03
CA LEU A 65 7.55 4.64 31.58
C LEU A 65 7.74 3.47 32.55
N ARG A 66 7.66 3.70 33.86
CA ARG A 66 7.71 2.62 34.88
C ARG A 66 6.56 1.63 34.68
N GLN A 67 5.32 2.12 34.59
CA GLN A 67 4.15 1.29 34.32
C GLN A 67 4.32 0.47 33.04
N ARG A 68 4.77 1.12 31.96
CA ARG A 68 5.02 0.46 30.67
C ARG A 68 6.02 -0.69 30.80
N LEU A 69 7.08 -0.49 31.58
CA LEU A 69 8.10 -1.50 31.78
C LEU A 69 7.58 -2.67 32.62
N ASP A 70 6.74 -2.41 33.62
CA ASP A 70 6.11 -3.47 34.42
C ASP A 70 5.12 -4.32 33.58
N ASP A 71 4.37 -3.69 32.68
CA ASP A 71 3.53 -4.39 31.71
C ASP A 71 4.37 -5.31 30.80
N LEU A 72 5.50 -4.81 30.30
CA LEU A 72 6.44 -5.56 29.47
C LEU A 72 7.13 -6.71 30.20
N ARG A 73 7.27 -6.63 31.53
CA ARG A 73 7.91 -7.68 32.33
C ARG A 73 7.00 -8.86 32.64
N THR A 74 5.70 -8.59 32.66
CA THR A 74 4.67 -9.58 33.02
C THR A 74 4.11 -10.29 31.79
N HIS A 75 4.06 -9.62 30.62
CA HIS A 75 3.42 -10.16 29.42
C HIS A 75 4.25 -9.91 28.15
N GLY A 76 4.52 -10.97 27.38
CA GLY A 76 5.29 -10.88 26.14
C GLY A 76 4.58 -10.18 24.97
N CYS A 77 3.24 -10.21 24.92
CA CYS A 77 2.46 -9.52 23.89
C CYS A 77 1.76 -8.29 24.47
N HIS A 78 2.42 -7.13 24.39
CA HIS A 78 1.87 -5.85 24.87
C HIS A 78 2.13 -4.73 23.85
N GLN A 79 1.59 -4.89 22.64
CA GLN A 79 1.80 -3.97 21.52
C GLN A 79 0.60 -3.04 21.29
N ALA A 80 0.66 -1.80 21.77
CA ALA A 80 -0.45 -0.85 21.67
C ALA A 80 -0.47 -0.03 20.37
N ILE A 81 0.56 -0.10 19.53
CA ILE A 81 0.59 0.54 18.22
C ILE A 81 1.27 -0.36 17.18
N ALA A 82 0.68 -0.45 15.98
CA ALA A 82 1.20 -1.28 14.90
C ALA A 82 0.92 -0.67 13.51
N TRP A 83 1.86 -0.84 12.58
CA TRP A 83 1.77 -0.29 11.22
C TRP A 83 1.68 -1.40 10.16
N SER A 84 0.60 -1.42 9.40
CA SER A 84 0.36 -2.40 8.34
C SER A 84 1.19 -2.16 7.07
N ARG A 85 1.41 -3.23 6.28
CA ARG A 85 2.04 -3.19 4.95
C ARG A 85 1.35 -2.29 3.93
N GLN A 86 0.07 -1.99 4.14
CA GLN A 86 -0.74 -1.25 3.19
C GLN A 86 -0.86 0.25 3.52
N GLY A 87 -0.45 0.67 4.73
CA GLY A 87 -0.30 2.08 5.12
C GLY A 87 -1.10 2.54 6.35
N THR A 88 -2.00 1.71 6.88
CA THR A 88 -2.78 1.98 8.10
C THR A 88 -1.96 1.71 9.34
N ILE A 89 -2.08 2.64 10.28
CA ILE A 89 -1.59 2.59 11.66
C ILE A 89 -2.80 2.28 12.53
N ALA A 90 -2.69 1.24 13.36
CA ALA A 90 -3.68 0.95 14.40
C ALA A 90 -3.06 1.21 15.76
N SER A 91 -3.83 1.80 16.66
CA SER A 91 -3.43 2.07 18.04
C SER A 91 -4.55 1.78 19.02
N ILE A 92 -4.18 1.35 20.22
CA ILE A 92 -5.10 1.18 21.34
C ILE A 92 -5.30 2.55 22.00
N THR A 93 -6.55 2.88 22.26
CA THR A 93 -6.95 4.09 22.99
C THR A 93 -6.45 4.05 24.44
N LYS A 94 -6.24 5.22 25.07
CA LYS A 94 -5.68 5.35 26.42
C LYS A 94 -6.44 4.56 27.50
N ASP A 95 -7.74 4.35 27.33
CA ASP A 95 -8.58 3.57 28.25
C ASP A 95 -8.49 2.05 28.04
N GLY A 96 -7.79 1.61 26.99
CA GLY A 96 -7.65 0.20 26.62
C GLY A 96 -8.92 -0.43 26.05
N ARG A 97 -9.96 0.34 25.68
CA ARG A 97 -11.28 -0.22 25.31
C ARG A 97 -11.55 -0.23 23.82
N SER A 98 -10.90 0.63 23.06
CA SER A 98 -11.12 0.78 21.62
C SER A 98 -9.81 0.79 20.84
N VAL A 99 -9.92 0.52 19.55
CA VAL A 99 -8.83 0.69 18.58
C VAL A 99 -9.15 1.90 17.71
N GLU A 100 -8.17 2.74 17.45
CA GLU A 100 -8.27 3.80 16.45
C GLU A 100 -7.36 3.52 15.25
N PHE A 101 -7.73 4.08 14.10
CA PHE A 101 -7.00 3.91 12.85
C PHE A 101 -6.54 5.26 12.32
N ARG A 102 -5.26 5.36 11.97
CA ARG A 102 -4.64 6.50 11.30
C ARG A 102 -3.90 6.06 10.05
N PHE A 103 -3.53 6.99 9.19
CA PHE A 103 -2.73 6.72 8.00
C PHE A 103 -2.01 8.00 7.55
N LEU A 104 -0.95 7.86 6.77
CA LEU A 104 -0.31 9.01 6.14
C LEU A 104 -1.17 9.51 4.99
N ARG A 105 -1.32 10.83 4.89
CA ARG A 105 -2.03 11.48 3.77
C ARG A 105 -1.30 12.71 3.28
N CYS A 106 -1.43 12.94 1.98
CA CYS A 106 -1.00 14.15 1.32
C CYS A 106 -2.05 15.25 1.53
N ARG A 107 -1.58 16.44 1.93
CA ARG A 107 -2.40 17.64 2.14
C ARG A 107 -2.96 18.17 0.81
N PRO A 108 -4.27 18.39 0.69
CA PRO A 108 -4.88 18.97 -0.51
C PRO A 108 -4.34 20.36 -0.90
N GLU A 109 -3.85 21.14 0.07
CA GLU A 109 -3.52 22.56 -0.10
C GLU A 109 -2.16 22.76 -0.77
N ASP A 110 -1.16 21.96 -0.39
CA ASP A 110 0.24 22.16 -0.77
C ASP A 110 1.00 20.87 -1.09
N ALA A 111 0.32 19.72 -0.99
CA ALA A 111 0.87 18.39 -1.18
C ALA A 111 2.00 18.00 -0.20
N GLY A 112 2.07 18.66 0.97
CA GLY A 112 2.80 18.16 2.12
C GLY A 112 2.23 16.83 2.63
N TRP A 113 2.93 16.15 3.53
CA TRP A 113 2.46 14.91 4.14
C TRP A 113 2.17 15.14 5.62
N GLU A 114 1.14 14.47 6.13
CA GLU A 114 0.74 14.50 7.53
C GLU A 114 0.13 13.16 7.97
N LEU A 115 0.06 12.97 9.29
CA LEU A 115 -0.70 11.89 9.89
C LEU A 115 -2.19 12.26 9.93
N SER A 116 -3.08 11.34 9.57
CA SER A 116 -4.51 11.59 9.64
C SER A 116 -5.00 11.77 11.07
N GLU A 117 -6.14 12.44 11.19
CA GLU A 117 -6.97 12.39 12.40
C GLU A 117 -7.34 10.94 12.76
N PRO A 118 -7.57 10.66 14.06
CA PRO A 118 -7.92 9.33 14.51
C PRO A 118 -9.33 8.96 14.01
N TYR A 119 -9.42 7.82 13.33
CA TYR A 119 -10.71 7.19 13.09
C TYR A 119 -10.97 6.20 14.23
N LEU A 120 -11.80 6.61 15.20
CA LEU A 120 -12.17 5.76 16.32
C LEU A 120 -13.10 4.64 15.86
N TYR A 121 -12.70 3.39 16.11
CA TYR A 121 -13.57 2.24 15.95
C TYR A 121 -14.24 1.92 17.30
N SER A 122 -15.42 2.49 17.53
CA SER A 122 -16.21 2.37 18.78
C SER A 122 -17.42 1.40 18.62
N PRO A 123 -17.90 0.75 19.68
CA PRO A 123 -18.42 -0.62 19.66
C PRO A 123 -19.94 -0.75 19.55
N ALA A 124 -20.40 -1.40 18.48
CA ALA A 124 -21.57 -2.29 18.53
C ALA A 124 -21.19 -3.74 18.17
N ILE A 125 -19.91 -4.01 17.85
CA ILE A 125 -19.49 -5.28 17.22
C ILE A 125 -18.23 -5.91 17.86
N ILE A 126 -17.44 -5.17 18.64
CA ILE A 126 -16.61 -5.75 19.69
C ILE A 126 -17.44 -5.63 20.96
N PRO A 127 -18.27 -6.62 21.34
CA PRO A 127 -19.01 -6.56 22.58
C PRO A 127 -17.99 -6.64 23.72
N MET A 128 -17.56 -5.47 24.20
CA MET A 128 -17.09 -5.36 25.56
C MET A 128 -18.32 -5.54 26.44
N HIS A 129 -18.60 -6.78 26.82
CA HIS A 129 -19.32 -7.00 28.05
C HIS A 129 -18.57 -6.26 29.17
N THR A 130 -19.26 -5.83 30.21
CA THR A 130 -18.64 -5.23 31.41
C THR A 130 -17.58 -6.12 32.08
N THR A 131 -17.44 -7.37 31.60
CA THR A 131 -16.47 -8.40 32.01
C THR A 131 -15.26 -8.54 31.07
N ALA A 132 -15.15 -7.75 30.00
CA ALA A 132 -14.04 -7.81 29.06
C ALA A 132 -12.81 -7.04 29.59
N GLY A 133 -11.65 -7.71 29.67
CA GLY A 133 -10.37 -7.06 30.01
C GLY A 133 -9.91 -6.06 28.93
N PRO A 134 -8.95 -5.17 29.24
CA PRO A 134 -8.45 -4.17 28.29
C PRO A 134 -7.75 -4.83 27.10
N ILE A 135 -7.79 -4.16 25.95
CA ILE A 135 -7.00 -4.51 24.76
C ILE A 135 -5.54 -4.20 25.09
N VAL A 136 -4.64 -5.16 24.82
CA VAL A 136 -3.21 -5.03 25.16
C VAL A 136 -2.28 -5.22 23.97
N HIS A 137 -2.74 -5.87 22.89
CA HIS A 137 -1.87 -6.21 21.76
C HIS A 137 -2.55 -6.13 20.39
N LEU A 138 -1.81 -5.57 19.43
CA LEU A 138 -2.17 -5.41 18.02
C LEU A 138 -1.10 -6.05 17.14
N ALA A 139 -1.51 -6.93 16.22
CA ALA A 139 -0.60 -7.56 15.26
C ALA A 139 -1.16 -7.57 13.83
N TRP A 140 -0.48 -6.89 12.91
CA TRP A 140 -0.84 -6.89 11.49
C TRP A 140 -0.35 -8.14 10.78
N SER A 141 -1.21 -8.71 9.94
CA SER A 141 -0.82 -9.72 8.96
C SER A 141 -0.01 -9.09 7.83
N THR A 142 0.58 -9.96 7.01
CA THR A 142 1.27 -9.54 5.78
C THR A 142 0.30 -9.12 4.67
N THR A 143 -1.01 -9.31 4.85
CA THR A 143 -2.09 -8.88 3.95
C THR A 143 -2.74 -7.59 4.46
N THR A 144 -4.00 -7.66 4.89
CA THR A 144 -4.84 -6.54 5.33
C THR A 144 -5.60 -6.89 6.61
N GLU A 145 -5.14 -7.88 7.36
CA GLU A 145 -5.81 -8.37 8.57
C GLU A 145 -5.08 -7.91 9.82
N LEU A 146 -5.82 -7.55 10.86
CA LEU A 146 -5.32 -7.11 12.15
C LEU A 146 -5.88 -8.03 13.23
N ALA A 147 -5.00 -8.64 14.02
CA ALA A 147 -5.38 -9.29 15.26
C ALA A 147 -5.43 -8.25 16.39
N VAL A 148 -6.53 -8.24 17.12
CA VAL A 148 -6.78 -7.41 18.30
C VAL A 148 -6.94 -8.36 19.48
N VAL A 149 -6.07 -8.24 20.48
CA VAL A 149 -5.97 -9.17 21.60
C VAL A 149 -6.16 -8.44 22.92
N ASP A 150 -6.97 -9.00 23.80
CA ASP A 150 -7.15 -8.49 25.16
C ASP A 150 -6.27 -9.18 26.20
N ALA A 151 -6.27 -8.63 27.41
CA ALA A 151 -5.48 -9.11 28.54
C ALA A 151 -5.78 -10.56 28.94
N VAL A 152 -6.97 -11.09 28.65
CA VAL A 152 -7.39 -12.47 28.98
C VAL A 152 -7.23 -13.44 27.81
N GLY A 153 -6.63 -12.99 26.69
CA GLY A 153 -6.20 -13.86 25.58
C GLY A 153 -7.25 -14.15 24.50
N ARG A 154 -8.33 -13.37 24.47
CA ARG A 154 -9.36 -13.41 23.43
C ARG A 154 -8.93 -12.61 22.21
N ILE A 155 -9.27 -13.09 21.01
CA ILE A 155 -8.72 -12.56 19.75
C ILE A 155 -9.82 -12.18 18.77
N THR A 156 -9.91 -10.89 18.42
CA THR A 156 -10.73 -10.42 17.29
C THR A 156 -9.84 -10.24 16.07
N ILE A 157 -10.31 -10.66 14.88
CA ILE A 157 -9.61 -10.40 13.62
C ILE A 157 -10.44 -9.40 12.81
N LEU A 158 -9.80 -8.28 12.47
CA LEU A 158 -10.32 -7.22 11.61
C LEU A 158 -9.68 -7.32 10.22
N SER A 159 -10.39 -6.88 9.19
CA SER A 159 -9.91 -6.87 7.80
C SER A 159 -10.18 -5.52 7.14
N LEU A 160 -9.15 -4.93 6.52
CA LEU A 160 -9.19 -3.62 5.86
C LEU A 160 -8.91 -3.78 4.36
N THR A 161 -9.88 -4.31 3.62
CA THR A 161 -9.69 -4.66 2.19
C THR A 161 -10.08 -3.57 1.20
N ILE A 162 -10.80 -2.55 1.65
CA ILE A 162 -11.36 -1.48 0.79
C ILE A 162 -10.83 -0.10 1.21
N HIS A 163 -10.81 0.18 2.52
CA HIS A 163 -10.43 1.47 3.07
C HIS A 163 -9.34 1.33 4.13
N LEU A 164 -8.53 2.38 4.29
CA LEU A 164 -7.52 2.48 5.34
C LEU A 164 -8.09 2.59 6.76
N ASN A 165 -9.32 3.08 6.89
CA ASN A 165 -9.91 3.44 8.18
C ASN A 165 -11.30 2.83 8.40
N ARG A 166 -11.72 1.85 7.60
CA ARG A 166 -13.00 1.15 7.82
C ARG A 166 -12.77 -0.36 7.87
N PRO A 167 -12.50 -0.92 9.06
CA PRO A 167 -12.35 -2.36 9.23
C PRO A 167 -13.70 -3.08 9.15
N SER A 168 -13.64 -4.34 8.71
CA SER A 168 -14.73 -5.32 8.86
C SER A 168 -14.25 -6.49 9.72
N ILE A 169 -15.10 -7.01 10.62
CA ILE A 169 -14.72 -8.15 11.46
C ILE A 169 -14.80 -9.45 10.66
N THR A 170 -13.71 -10.24 10.69
CA THR A 170 -13.64 -11.59 10.10
C THR A 170 -13.72 -12.69 11.16
N ARG A 171 -13.28 -12.41 12.40
CA ARG A 171 -13.42 -13.29 13.57
C ARG A 171 -13.86 -12.45 14.77
N LYS A 172 -14.95 -12.84 15.42
CA LYS A 172 -15.34 -12.30 16.73
C LYS A 172 -14.71 -13.12 17.84
N TRP A 173 -14.53 -12.50 19.00
CA TRP A 173 -13.97 -13.14 20.18
C TRP A 173 -15.03 -13.75 21.14
N ASP A 174 -16.32 -13.72 20.78
CA ASP A 174 -17.43 -14.11 21.68
C ASP A 174 -17.36 -15.57 22.15
N ALA A 175 -16.73 -16.43 21.34
CA ALA A 175 -16.60 -17.85 21.61
C ALA A 175 -15.30 -18.20 22.38
N ASP A 176 -14.43 -17.22 22.62
CA ASP A 176 -13.17 -17.46 23.30
C ASP A 176 -13.40 -17.59 24.82
N PRO A 177 -12.75 -18.56 25.50
CA PRO A 177 -12.84 -18.70 26.94
C PRO A 177 -12.25 -17.47 27.64
N VAL A 178 -12.83 -17.09 28.77
CA VAL A 178 -12.31 -16.03 29.66
C VAL A 178 -11.52 -16.71 30.77
N ASP A 179 -10.19 -16.66 30.67
CA ASP A 179 -9.26 -17.23 31.66
C ASP A 179 -7.95 -16.44 31.59
N ASP A 180 -7.47 -15.94 32.72
CA ASP A 180 -6.22 -15.17 32.80
C ASP A 180 -5.01 -16.02 32.35
N LEU A 181 -5.07 -17.34 32.52
CA LEU A 181 -4.03 -18.26 32.05
C LEU A 181 -3.99 -18.40 30.52
N HIS A 182 -5.01 -17.92 29.81
CA HIS A 182 -5.02 -17.85 28.35
C HIS A 182 -4.45 -16.54 27.78
N ALA A 183 -3.99 -15.60 28.62
CA ALA A 183 -3.31 -14.39 28.18
C ALA A 183 -2.24 -14.73 27.13
N VAL A 184 -2.28 -14.05 25.98
CA VAL A 184 -1.39 -14.32 24.85
C VAL A 184 -0.02 -13.73 25.16
N VAL A 185 1.03 -14.55 25.04
CA VAL A 185 2.43 -14.19 25.32
C VAL A 185 3.32 -14.27 24.10
N GLY A 186 2.85 -14.89 23.02
CA GLY A 186 3.46 -14.86 21.69
C GLY A 186 2.41 -14.78 20.59
N CYS A 187 2.65 -13.96 19.56
CA CYS A 187 1.72 -13.72 18.47
C CYS A 187 2.50 -13.61 17.16
N TYR A 188 2.13 -14.39 16.14
CA TYR A 188 2.89 -14.45 14.89
C TYR A 188 2.02 -14.80 13.68
N TRP A 189 2.08 -13.94 12.66
CA TRP A 189 1.44 -14.23 11.37
C TRP A 189 2.37 -15.04 10.48
N LEU A 190 1.88 -16.16 9.95
CA LEU A 190 2.63 -16.95 8.97
C LEU A 190 2.92 -16.12 7.71
N PRO A 191 4.08 -16.32 7.07
CA PRO A 191 4.38 -15.69 5.80
C PRO A 191 3.40 -16.18 4.73
N LEU A 192 3.05 -15.31 3.77
CA LEU A 192 2.26 -15.73 2.62
C LEU A 192 3.11 -16.63 1.71
N LEU A 193 2.44 -17.63 1.13
CA LEU A 193 3.05 -18.43 0.07
C LEU A 193 3.36 -17.53 -1.13
N ASN A 194 4.65 -17.36 -1.42
CA ASN A 194 5.06 -16.63 -2.60
C ASN A 194 5.00 -17.57 -3.82
N PRO A 195 4.19 -17.27 -4.85
CA PRO A 195 4.15 -18.08 -6.07
C PRO A 195 5.50 -18.07 -6.82
N ARG A 196 6.38 -17.09 -6.55
CA ARG A 196 7.74 -17.08 -7.08
C ARG A 196 8.63 -18.01 -6.27
N GLN A 197 9.41 -18.83 -6.96
CA GLN A 197 10.38 -19.73 -6.35
C GLN A 197 11.50 -18.99 -5.58
N PHE A 198 11.74 -17.72 -5.91
CA PHE A 198 12.75 -16.87 -5.26
C PHE A 198 12.24 -15.44 -5.05
N GLY A 199 12.53 -14.86 -3.88
CA GLY A 199 12.44 -13.43 -3.61
C GLY A 199 13.71 -12.70 -4.08
N VAL A 200 13.56 -11.48 -4.59
CA VAL A 200 14.69 -10.63 -5.00
C VAL A 200 15.08 -9.73 -3.83
N MET A 201 16.39 -9.58 -3.62
CA MET A 201 16.95 -8.72 -2.59
C MET A 201 18.02 -7.85 -3.20
N TYR A 202 17.84 -6.55 -3.08
CA TYR A 202 18.81 -5.58 -3.54
C TYR A 202 19.87 -5.38 -2.46
N GLY A 203 21.12 -5.59 -2.85
CA GLY A 203 22.28 -5.24 -2.05
C GLY A 203 22.63 -3.76 -2.20
N PRO A 204 23.78 -3.33 -1.66
CA PRO A 204 24.22 -1.95 -1.76
C PRO A 204 24.36 -1.48 -3.22
N ALA A 205 23.97 -0.23 -3.46
CA ALA A 205 24.28 0.50 -4.68
C ALA A 205 25.72 0.99 -4.60
N VAL A 206 26.56 0.60 -5.57
CA VAL A 206 27.98 0.97 -5.61
C VAL A 206 28.20 1.96 -6.75
N TRP A 207 28.81 3.10 -6.43
CA TRP A 207 29.24 4.07 -7.43
C TRP A 207 30.35 3.47 -8.29
N VAL A 208 30.12 3.41 -9.60
CA VAL A 208 31.11 2.93 -10.54
C VAL A 208 31.35 4.01 -11.59
N GLN A 209 32.62 4.39 -11.76
CA GLN A 209 33.04 5.21 -12.88
C GLN A 209 33.21 4.30 -14.11
N PRO A 210 32.47 4.52 -15.21
CA PRO A 210 32.69 3.81 -16.46
C PRO A 210 34.13 3.98 -16.95
N GLU A 211 34.73 2.93 -17.50
CA GLU A 211 36.08 2.98 -18.09
C GLU A 211 36.15 3.98 -19.26
N ASP A 212 35.03 4.21 -19.96
CA ASP A 212 34.91 5.15 -21.09
C ASP A 212 34.48 6.59 -20.70
N ALA A 213 34.42 6.90 -19.39
CA ALA A 213 33.96 8.21 -18.90
C ALA A 213 34.92 9.34 -19.36
N LYS A 214 34.39 10.28 -20.15
CA LYS A 214 35.19 11.40 -20.70
C LYS A 214 35.41 12.53 -19.68
N ALA A 215 34.62 12.59 -18.61
CA ALA A 215 34.72 13.58 -17.56
C ALA A 215 34.61 12.96 -16.14
N PRO A 216 35.31 13.52 -15.13
CA PRO A 216 35.07 13.16 -13.74
C PRO A 216 33.65 13.59 -13.33
N GLY A 217 32.78 12.61 -13.05
CA GLY A 217 31.37 12.85 -12.73
C GLY A 217 30.37 11.99 -13.53
N ASP A 218 30.79 11.37 -14.65
CA ASP A 218 29.95 10.47 -15.48
C ASP A 218 29.71 9.07 -14.86
N GLY A 219 29.87 8.94 -13.54
CA GLY A 219 29.65 7.68 -12.84
C GLY A 219 28.16 7.31 -12.73
N LEU A 220 27.87 6.02 -12.53
CA LEU A 220 26.52 5.54 -12.24
C LEU A 220 26.52 4.52 -11.11
N TYR A 221 25.41 4.44 -10.38
CA TYR A 221 25.23 3.40 -9.37
C TYR A 221 24.89 2.06 -10.01
N LYS A 222 25.68 1.04 -9.68
CA LYS A 222 25.34 -0.35 -9.98
C LYS A 222 24.69 -0.98 -8.76
N TYR A 223 23.55 -1.62 -8.99
CA TYR A 223 22.78 -2.30 -7.96
C TYR A 223 23.13 -3.77 -7.92
N GLU A 224 23.51 -4.26 -6.75
CA GLU A 224 23.66 -5.69 -6.53
C GLU A 224 22.27 -6.33 -6.33
N SER A 225 22.04 -7.51 -6.92
CA SER A 225 20.83 -8.30 -6.66
C SER A 225 21.20 -9.71 -6.23
N SER A 226 20.59 -10.18 -5.15
CA SER A 226 20.64 -11.55 -4.66
C SER A 226 19.23 -12.14 -4.64
N TYR A 227 19.14 -13.47 -4.65
CA TYR A 227 17.87 -14.18 -4.68
C TYR A 227 17.82 -15.15 -3.52
N THR A 228 16.70 -15.19 -2.81
CA THR A 228 16.50 -16.11 -1.67
C THR A 228 15.22 -16.90 -1.85
N LYS A 229 15.22 -18.15 -1.39
CA LYS A 229 14.02 -18.98 -1.42
C LYS A 229 13.15 -18.61 -0.21
N PRO A 230 11.85 -18.29 -0.40
CA PRO A 230 10.92 -18.16 0.73
C PRO A 230 10.92 -19.44 1.58
N THR A 231 11.02 -19.27 2.89
CA THR A 231 11.05 -20.35 3.87
C THR A 231 9.94 -20.15 4.90
N GLY A 232 9.55 -21.25 5.56
CA GLY A 232 8.58 -21.28 6.64
C GLY A 232 7.29 -22.02 6.25
N PRO A 233 6.55 -22.53 7.24
CA PRO A 233 5.19 -22.96 7.00
C PRO A 233 4.37 -21.75 6.57
N ASN A 234 3.62 -21.93 5.49
CA ASN A 234 2.74 -20.93 4.92
C ASN A 234 1.38 -21.59 4.70
N HIS A 235 0.35 -20.75 4.65
CA HIS A 235 -0.97 -21.24 4.27
C HIS A 235 -0.93 -21.75 2.81
N PRO A 236 -1.52 -22.92 2.47
CA PRO A 236 -1.45 -23.50 1.12
C PRO A 236 -2.06 -22.60 0.03
N ASN A 237 -3.04 -21.78 0.43
CA ASN A 237 -3.59 -20.72 -0.41
C ASN A 237 -2.77 -19.43 -0.23
N ALA A 238 -2.10 -18.99 -1.30
CA ALA A 238 -1.25 -17.79 -1.33
C ALA A 238 -1.96 -16.48 -0.98
N ASN A 239 -3.29 -16.45 -1.00
CA ASN A 239 -4.07 -15.24 -0.70
C ASN A 239 -4.69 -15.24 0.70
N LYS A 240 -4.36 -16.22 1.55
CA LYS A 240 -4.92 -16.37 2.90
C LYS A 240 -3.81 -16.28 3.94
N SER A 241 -4.09 -15.58 5.03
CA SER A 241 -3.23 -15.51 6.21
C SER A 241 -3.54 -16.66 7.16
N ALA A 242 -2.59 -16.97 8.03
CA ALA A 242 -2.82 -17.79 9.21
C ALA A 242 -2.08 -17.17 10.40
N LEU A 243 -2.73 -17.15 11.55
CA LEU A 243 -2.24 -16.57 12.79
C LEU A 243 -1.89 -17.68 13.78
N VAL A 244 -0.70 -17.58 14.36
CA VAL A 244 -0.24 -18.43 15.45
C VAL A 244 -0.22 -17.60 16.73
N SER A 245 -0.76 -18.15 17.82
CA SER A 245 -0.68 -17.53 19.15
C SER A 245 -0.24 -18.56 20.19
N ILE A 246 0.49 -18.10 21.20
CA ILE A 246 0.93 -18.88 22.36
C ILE A 246 0.39 -18.18 23.59
N THR A 247 -0.17 -18.97 24.51
CA THR A 247 -0.77 -18.50 25.75
C THR A 247 0.15 -18.75 26.94
N THR A 248 -0.12 -18.08 28.05
CA THR A 248 0.61 -18.21 29.32
C THR A 248 0.62 -19.66 29.81
N ASN A 249 -0.47 -20.40 29.58
CA ASN A 249 -0.59 -21.82 29.94
C ASN A 249 -0.01 -22.82 28.90
N GLY A 250 0.78 -22.37 27.92
CA GLY A 250 1.46 -23.27 27.00
C GLY A 250 0.63 -23.78 25.83
N LEU A 251 -0.59 -23.27 25.60
CA LEU A 251 -1.38 -23.63 24.43
C LEU A 251 -0.89 -22.89 23.17
N LEU A 252 -0.46 -23.64 22.14
CA LEU A 252 -0.15 -23.15 20.79
C LEU A 252 -1.39 -23.28 19.91
N ARG A 253 -1.97 -22.14 19.51
CA ARG A 253 -3.17 -22.07 18.66
C ARG A 253 -2.82 -21.59 17.25
N LEU A 254 -3.31 -22.29 16.23
CA LEU A 254 -3.26 -21.92 14.82
C LEU A 254 -4.68 -21.58 14.35
N MET A 255 -4.91 -20.31 14.00
CA MET A 255 -6.14 -19.83 13.39
C MET A 255 -5.92 -19.59 11.90
N PHE A 256 -6.77 -20.15 11.05
CA PHE A 256 -6.61 -20.06 9.60
C PHE A 256 -7.96 -20.04 8.88
N GLN A 257 -7.98 -19.50 7.67
CA GLN A 257 -9.19 -19.45 6.86
C GLN A 257 -9.20 -20.56 5.81
N ASN A 258 -10.19 -21.45 5.88
CA ASN A 258 -10.35 -22.52 4.91
C ASN A 258 -10.81 -21.95 3.54
N ASN A 259 -10.77 -22.77 2.48
CA ASN A 259 -11.11 -22.35 1.12
C ASN A 259 -12.56 -21.84 0.98
N ASN A 260 -13.46 -22.31 1.84
CA ASN A 260 -14.85 -21.85 1.95
C ASN A 260 -15.00 -20.53 2.72
N THR A 261 -13.90 -19.84 3.05
CA THR A 261 -13.83 -18.60 3.84
C THR A 261 -14.18 -18.73 5.33
N ARG A 262 -14.53 -19.92 5.82
CA ARG A 262 -14.75 -20.18 7.24
C ARG A 262 -13.41 -20.16 7.99
N LEU A 263 -13.37 -19.53 9.15
CA LEU A 263 -12.22 -19.62 10.05
C LEU A 263 -12.26 -20.95 10.81
N GLU A 264 -11.12 -21.62 10.87
CA GLU A 264 -10.88 -22.84 11.63
C GLU A 264 -9.71 -22.62 12.60
N GLU A 265 -9.70 -23.39 13.67
CA GLU A 265 -8.71 -23.32 14.74
C GLU A 265 -8.22 -24.72 15.10
N THR A 266 -6.90 -24.88 15.18
CA THR A 266 -6.23 -26.09 15.66
C THR A 266 -5.31 -25.69 16.80
N ALA A 267 -5.31 -26.42 17.92
CA ALA A 267 -4.46 -26.13 19.06
C ALA A 267 -3.75 -27.38 19.58
N ILE A 268 -2.55 -27.20 20.14
CA ILE A 268 -1.80 -28.23 20.89
C ILE A 268 -1.21 -27.61 22.16
N GLU A 269 -0.99 -28.44 23.18
CA GLU A 269 -0.34 -28.06 24.43
C GLU A 269 1.18 -28.27 24.30
N LEU A 270 1.97 -27.20 24.36
CA LEU A 270 3.43 -27.23 24.27
C LEU A 270 4.06 -27.73 25.58
N GLU A 271 3.47 -27.31 26.71
CA GLU A 271 3.96 -27.60 28.05
C GLU A 271 2.78 -27.81 28.99
N SER A 272 2.88 -28.84 29.84
CA SER A 272 1.93 -29.02 30.92
C SER A 272 2.40 -28.25 32.14
N ILE A 273 1.69 -27.18 32.46
CA ILE A 273 2.04 -26.28 33.57
C ILE A 273 1.48 -26.85 34.86
N THR A 274 2.40 -27.24 35.74
CA THR A 274 2.07 -27.87 37.02
C THR A 274 2.29 -26.95 38.22
N SER A 275 2.99 -25.83 38.03
CA SER A 275 3.32 -24.81 39.03
C SER A 275 3.22 -23.40 38.43
N SER A 276 3.03 -22.38 39.27
CA SER A 276 3.13 -20.96 38.87
C SER A 276 4.50 -20.61 38.26
N ASP A 277 5.54 -21.34 38.67
CA ASP A 277 6.91 -21.15 38.18
C ASP A 277 7.12 -21.64 36.74
N ASP A 278 6.22 -22.49 36.23
CA ASP A 278 6.24 -23.01 34.86
C ASP A 278 5.49 -22.08 33.87
N LEU A 279 4.79 -21.05 34.35
CA LEU A 279 4.03 -20.13 33.50
C LEU A 279 4.95 -19.47 32.47
N ILE A 280 4.50 -19.43 31.22
CA ILE A 280 5.23 -18.78 30.14
C ILE A 280 4.92 -17.28 30.19
N THR A 281 5.93 -16.45 30.40
CA THR A 281 5.77 -14.99 30.46
C THR A 281 5.93 -14.35 29.09
N HIS A 282 6.83 -14.89 28.26
CA HIS A 282 7.13 -14.37 26.93
C HIS A 282 7.34 -15.49 25.92
N ALA A 283 6.88 -15.26 24.69
CA ALA A 283 7.18 -16.16 23.58
C ALA A 283 7.49 -15.39 22.29
N ALA A 284 8.53 -15.83 21.58
CA ALA A 284 8.87 -15.34 20.24
C ALA A 284 8.90 -16.48 19.24
N LEU A 285 8.45 -16.20 18.01
CA LEU A 285 8.35 -17.17 16.94
C LEU A 285 9.12 -16.67 15.70
N CYS A 286 9.78 -17.58 15.01
CA CYS A 286 10.34 -17.28 13.69
C CYS A 286 10.26 -18.48 12.75
N ASN A 287 10.30 -18.20 11.45
CA ASN A 287 10.44 -19.26 10.45
C ASN A 287 11.90 -19.64 10.31
N ASP A 288 12.20 -20.94 10.46
CA ASP A 288 13.47 -21.49 10.02
C ASP A 288 13.22 -22.67 9.09
N LYS A 289 13.64 -22.52 7.83
CA LYS A 289 13.50 -23.53 6.77
C LYS A 289 12.04 -23.96 6.54
N ASN A 290 11.58 -25.09 7.08
CA ASN A 290 10.20 -25.59 6.92
C ASN A 290 9.47 -25.74 8.27
N ALA A 291 10.02 -25.20 9.36
CA ALA A 291 9.44 -25.27 10.69
C ALA A 291 9.32 -23.87 11.31
N LEU A 292 8.50 -23.77 12.34
CA LEU A 292 8.50 -22.65 13.28
C LEU A 292 9.45 -23.00 14.42
N LEU A 293 10.39 -22.10 14.69
CA LEU A 293 11.14 -22.13 15.94
C LEU A 293 10.45 -21.17 16.92
N ILE A 294 10.26 -21.67 18.13
CA ILE A 294 9.54 -20.99 19.21
C ILE A 294 10.51 -20.91 20.39
N ALA A 295 10.68 -19.70 20.93
CA ALA A 295 11.42 -19.45 22.16
C ALA A 295 10.42 -19.07 23.26
N LEU A 296 10.48 -19.77 24.39
CA LEU A 296 9.60 -19.57 25.55
C LEU A 296 10.45 -19.14 26.74
N ALA A 297 10.05 -18.06 27.42
CA ALA A 297 10.61 -17.65 28.70
C ALA A 297 9.61 -17.93 29.82
N THR A 298 10.01 -18.66 30.85
CA THR A 298 9.15 -19.00 31.99
C THR A 298 9.34 -18.05 33.18
N ALA A 299 8.38 -18.03 34.10
CA ALA A 299 8.48 -17.30 35.37
C ALA A 299 9.69 -17.74 36.22
N SER A 300 10.07 -19.02 36.15
CA SER A 300 11.31 -19.59 36.71
C SER A 300 12.60 -19.18 35.98
N LYS A 301 12.55 -18.17 35.11
CA LYS A 301 13.71 -17.65 34.35
C LYS A 301 14.40 -18.74 33.51
N GLN A 302 13.62 -19.67 32.91
CA GLN A 302 14.13 -20.64 31.94
C GLN A 302 13.84 -20.19 30.51
N LEU A 303 14.79 -20.38 29.61
CA LEU A 303 14.63 -20.21 28.17
C LEU A 303 14.53 -21.58 27.52
N ARG A 304 13.39 -21.85 26.86
CA ARG A 304 13.09 -23.14 26.22
C ARG A 304 12.86 -22.94 24.72
N ILE A 305 13.39 -23.84 23.90
CA ILE A 305 13.23 -23.81 22.44
C ILE A 305 12.39 -25.01 22.00
N VAL A 306 11.29 -24.70 21.32
CA VAL A 306 10.39 -25.69 20.71
C VAL A 306 10.43 -25.51 19.19
N LYS A 307 10.42 -26.62 18.46
CA LYS A 307 10.27 -26.64 17.01
C LYS A 307 8.89 -27.20 16.67
N ALA A 308 8.07 -26.40 16.01
CA ALA A 308 6.73 -26.80 15.54
C ALA A 308 6.69 -26.95 14.02
N THR A 309 5.99 -27.97 13.53
CA THR A 309 5.74 -28.22 12.10
C THR A 309 4.25 -28.25 11.86
N ILE A 310 3.79 -27.60 10.79
CA ILE A 310 2.38 -27.54 10.40
C ILE A 310 2.19 -28.42 9.16
N SER A 311 1.34 -29.44 9.26
CA SER A 311 0.84 -30.21 8.11
C SER A 311 -0.56 -29.70 7.76
N TRP A 312 -0.80 -29.49 6.47
CA TRP A 312 -2.09 -29.00 5.96
C TRP A 312 -2.98 -30.11 5.38
N GLY A 313 -2.62 -31.39 5.59
CA GLY A 313 -3.40 -32.54 5.13
C GLY A 313 -3.27 -32.90 3.64
N ASN A 314 -2.45 -32.16 2.87
CA ASN A 314 -2.26 -32.34 1.42
C ASN A 314 -0.93 -33.06 1.04
N ASP A 315 -0.30 -33.75 1.99
CA ASP A 315 1.09 -34.23 1.86
C ASP A 315 1.27 -35.50 0.97
N LYS A 316 0.26 -35.90 0.20
CA LYS A 316 0.40 -36.97 -0.82
C LYS A 316 0.61 -36.34 -2.21
N PRO A 317 1.76 -36.54 -2.86
CA PRO A 317 1.96 -36.08 -4.23
C PRO A 317 1.09 -36.92 -5.18
N ALA A 318 -0.08 -36.40 -5.55
CA ALA A 318 -0.90 -37.00 -6.60
C ALA A 318 -0.30 -36.65 -7.98
N GLU A 319 -0.05 -37.69 -8.77
CA GLU A 319 0.31 -37.62 -10.18
C GLU A 319 -0.59 -36.67 -10.97
N LYS A 320 0.02 -35.73 -11.71
CA LYS A 320 -0.47 -35.03 -12.92
C LYS A 320 -1.99 -34.96 -13.20
N GLN A 321 -2.82 -34.65 -12.21
CA GLN A 321 -4.20 -34.22 -12.40
C GLN A 321 -4.43 -32.95 -11.60
N ALA A 322 -4.95 -31.92 -12.29
CA ALA A 322 -5.28 -30.64 -11.70
C ALA A 322 -6.17 -30.84 -10.47
N HIS A 323 -5.65 -30.51 -9.28
CA HIS A 323 -6.38 -30.64 -8.02
C HIS A 323 -7.66 -29.78 -8.06
N PRO A 324 -8.79 -30.26 -7.53
CA PRO A 324 -9.97 -29.44 -7.37
C PRO A 324 -9.68 -28.32 -6.38
N GLN A 325 -9.81 -27.06 -6.81
CA GLN A 325 -9.54 -25.84 -6.01
C GLN A 325 -10.44 -25.68 -4.75
N ASN A 326 -11.23 -26.69 -4.39
CA ASN A 326 -12.27 -26.66 -3.35
C ASN A 326 -12.13 -27.75 -2.26
N ALA A 327 -11.04 -28.54 -2.22
CA ALA A 327 -10.84 -29.47 -1.11
C ALA A 327 -10.65 -28.71 0.22
N ALA A 328 -11.33 -29.15 1.28
CA ALA A 328 -11.19 -28.57 2.61
C ALA A 328 -9.80 -28.90 3.17
N ILE A 329 -9.15 -27.89 3.74
CA ILE A 329 -7.84 -28.03 4.39
C ILE A 329 -8.06 -28.56 5.81
N THR A 330 -7.22 -29.48 6.28
CA THR A 330 -7.22 -29.94 7.67
C THR A 330 -5.82 -29.77 8.24
N ALA A 331 -5.63 -28.76 9.08
CA ALA A 331 -4.34 -28.44 9.67
C ALA A 331 -4.07 -29.26 10.93
N SER A 332 -2.87 -29.84 11.04
CA SER A 332 -2.35 -30.46 12.25
C SER A 332 -0.96 -29.92 12.58
N ILE A 333 -0.65 -29.86 13.88
CA ILE A 333 0.62 -29.33 14.38
C ILE A 333 1.36 -30.47 15.08
N SER A 334 2.65 -30.61 14.80
CA SER A 334 3.56 -31.48 15.56
C SER A 334 4.69 -30.66 16.17
N GLU A 335 5.10 -31.03 17.38
CA GLU A 335 6.11 -30.30 18.14
C GLU A 335 7.27 -31.20 18.56
N GLN A 336 8.40 -30.56 18.81
CA GLN A 336 9.60 -31.18 19.36
C GLN A 336 10.32 -30.16 20.25
N HIS A 337 10.53 -30.50 21.52
CA HIS A 337 11.38 -29.73 22.42
C HIS A 337 12.85 -29.93 22.05
N VAL A 338 13.58 -28.83 21.87
CA VAL A 338 14.89 -28.83 21.22
C VAL A 338 16.02 -28.45 22.16
N ALA A 339 15.83 -27.45 23.02
CA ALA A 339 16.86 -27.00 23.96
C ALA A 339 16.24 -26.26 25.16
N VAL A 340 16.92 -26.30 26.31
CA VAL A 340 16.56 -25.54 27.51
C VAL A 340 17.84 -24.97 28.13
N ALA A 341 17.79 -23.73 28.62
CA ALA A 341 18.88 -23.10 29.36
C ALA A 341 18.32 -22.11 30.40
N PRO A 342 19.02 -21.89 31.53
CA PRO A 342 18.68 -20.80 32.44
C PRO A 342 18.93 -19.46 31.76
N LEU A 343 17.95 -18.54 31.84
CA LEU A 343 18.01 -17.20 31.24
C LEU A 343 19.12 -16.34 31.88
N LEU A 344 19.43 -16.60 33.15
CA LEU A 344 20.56 -15.99 33.85
C LEU A 344 21.69 -17.02 33.96
N GLN A 345 22.65 -16.97 33.04
CA GLN A 345 23.96 -17.57 33.25
C GLN A 345 24.88 -16.52 33.87
N HIS A 346 25.22 -16.71 35.15
CA HIS A 346 26.25 -15.91 35.82
C HIS A 346 27.63 -16.40 35.38
N ASP A 347 28.36 -15.54 34.68
CA ASP A 347 29.80 -15.72 34.53
C ASP A 347 30.47 -15.39 35.87
N SER A 348 31.42 -16.22 36.30
CA SER A 348 32.09 -16.19 37.61
C SER A 348 32.79 -14.87 37.97
N ASN A 349 32.76 -13.85 37.10
CA ASN A 349 33.45 -12.58 37.22
C ASN A 349 32.52 -11.36 37.38
N ASN A 350 31.19 -11.51 37.39
CA ASN A 350 30.26 -10.38 37.61
C ASN A 350 29.78 -10.32 39.07
N PRO A 351 29.95 -9.17 39.77
CA PRO A 351 29.42 -8.99 41.11
C PRO A 351 27.88 -9.11 41.09
N VAL A 352 27.32 -9.61 42.18
CA VAL A 352 25.89 -9.85 42.40
C VAL A 352 25.07 -8.64 41.95
N LEU A 353 24.39 -8.76 40.80
CA LEU A 353 23.46 -7.76 40.30
C LEU A 353 22.14 -7.85 41.09
N ASP A 354 21.52 -6.71 41.35
CA ASP A 354 20.19 -6.57 41.94
C ASP A 354 19.16 -7.44 41.19
N ASP A 355 18.21 -8.06 41.90
CA ASP A 355 17.22 -8.98 41.33
C ASP A 355 16.30 -8.25 40.32
N SER A 356 16.16 -6.92 40.45
CA SER A 356 15.47 -6.05 39.49
C SER A 356 16.16 -5.99 38.10
N MET A 357 17.49 -6.17 38.04
CA MET A 357 18.28 -6.20 36.79
C MET A 357 18.05 -7.48 35.96
N SER A 358 17.37 -8.47 36.55
CA SER A 358 17.13 -9.77 35.92
C SER A 358 15.82 -9.84 35.14
N GLN A 359 15.00 -8.78 35.16
CA GLN A 359 13.65 -8.78 34.62
C GLN A 359 13.64 -8.63 33.09
N LEU A 360 13.12 -9.64 32.40
CA LEU A 360 12.94 -9.69 30.95
C LEU A 360 11.85 -8.70 30.55
N SER A 361 12.12 -7.83 29.58
CA SER A 361 11.14 -6.88 29.03
C SER A 361 10.81 -7.15 27.56
N HIS A 362 11.60 -7.99 26.87
CA HIS A 362 11.36 -8.35 25.47
C HIS A 362 12.11 -9.61 25.07
N ILE A 363 11.53 -10.41 24.18
CA ILE A 363 12.16 -11.55 23.52
C ILE A 363 11.89 -11.48 22.01
N GLU A 364 12.91 -11.73 21.19
CA GLU A 364 12.81 -11.74 19.73
C GLU A 364 13.59 -12.94 19.17
N PHE A 365 13.01 -13.68 18.22
CA PHE A 365 13.66 -14.85 17.63
C PHE A 365 14.12 -14.53 16.20
N LEU A 366 15.42 -14.44 16.00
CA LEU A 366 16.02 -14.18 14.70
C LEU A 366 16.25 -15.48 13.92
N PRO A 367 15.73 -15.62 12.69
CA PRO A 367 15.86 -16.83 11.88
C PRO A 367 17.29 -17.01 11.34
N SER A 368 17.60 -18.19 10.78
CA SER A 368 18.88 -18.38 10.07
C SER A 368 18.95 -17.45 8.85
N ILE A 369 20.13 -16.87 8.60
CA ILE A 369 20.38 -16.03 7.41
C ILE A 369 21.61 -16.52 6.64
N PRO A 370 21.63 -16.45 5.30
CA PRO A 370 22.81 -16.81 4.52
C PRO A 370 24.03 -15.94 4.88
N LYS A 371 25.21 -16.56 5.04
CA LYS A 371 26.51 -15.88 5.23
C LYS A 371 27.05 -15.31 3.92
N ASP A 372 26.91 -16.10 2.84
CA ASP A 372 27.53 -15.80 1.54
C ASP A 372 26.49 -15.73 0.41
N LYS A 373 26.88 -15.07 -0.68
CA LYS A 373 26.06 -14.96 -1.92
C LYS A 373 25.69 -16.32 -2.52
N ASN A 374 26.49 -17.36 -2.24
CA ASN A 374 26.27 -18.72 -2.72
C ASN A 374 25.19 -19.49 -1.94
N LEU A 375 24.62 -18.91 -0.87
CA LEU A 375 23.55 -19.48 -0.03
C LEU A 375 23.90 -20.82 0.66
N GLN A 376 25.16 -21.23 0.66
CA GLN A 376 25.62 -22.52 1.20
C GLN A 376 25.83 -22.46 2.72
N ALA A 377 26.47 -21.40 3.22
CA ALA A 377 26.69 -21.19 4.65
C ALA A 377 25.61 -20.28 5.23
N HIS A 378 25.12 -20.60 6.43
CA HIS A 378 24.10 -19.82 7.14
C HIS A 378 24.57 -19.48 8.55
N HIS A 379 24.27 -18.27 9.02
CA HIS A 379 24.30 -17.95 10.44
C HIS A 379 23.16 -18.71 11.13
N ASN A 380 23.43 -19.20 12.34
CA ASN A 380 22.43 -19.92 13.11
C ASN A 380 21.27 -18.99 13.54
N PRO A 381 20.11 -19.56 13.91
CA PRO A 381 19.07 -18.84 14.61
C PRO A 381 19.58 -18.30 15.94
N VAL A 382 19.08 -17.13 16.34
CA VAL A 382 19.49 -16.45 17.59
C VAL A 382 18.26 -15.95 18.31
N VAL A 383 18.12 -16.27 19.59
CA VAL A 383 17.13 -15.63 20.47
C VAL A 383 17.79 -14.40 21.10
N LEU A 384 17.17 -13.24 20.91
CA LEU A 384 17.52 -12.01 21.61
C LEU A 384 16.60 -11.84 22.81
N THR A 385 17.16 -11.52 23.96
CA THR A 385 16.39 -11.16 25.15
C THR A 385 16.86 -9.82 25.67
N VAL A 386 15.94 -8.94 26.00
CA VAL A 386 16.23 -7.60 26.54
C VAL A 386 15.79 -7.56 27.98
N ARG A 387 16.69 -7.19 28.88
CA ARG A 387 16.41 -6.90 30.29
C ARG A 387 16.60 -5.41 30.51
N SER A 388 15.61 -4.74 31.08
CA SER A 388 15.66 -3.28 31.25
C SER A 388 15.51 -2.91 32.72
N HIS A 389 16.33 -1.97 33.16
CA HIS A 389 16.40 -1.53 34.55
C HIS A 389 16.27 -0.02 34.65
N LEU A 390 15.42 0.40 35.59
CA LEU A 390 15.20 1.78 35.98
C LEU A 390 15.62 1.95 37.45
N PRO A 391 16.28 3.06 37.82
CA PRO A 391 16.57 3.37 39.22
C PRO A 391 15.30 3.37 40.10
N ALA A 392 15.43 3.01 41.37
CA ALA A 392 14.32 3.04 42.33
C ALA A 392 13.81 4.49 42.55
N GLU A 393 12.56 4.65 43.00
CA GLU A 393 12.05 5.97 43.40
C GLU A 393 12.76 6.43 44.69
N GLY A 394 13.37 7.62 44.67
CA GLY A 394 14.16 8.14 45.80
C GLY A 394 15.61 7.62 45.87
N ALA A 395 16.05 6.88 44.85
CA ALA A 395 17.43 6.47 44.62
C ALA A 395 18.42 7.65 44.75
N SER A 396 19.56 7.42 45.42
CA SER A 396 20.61 8.46 45.53
C SER A 396 21.20 8.82 44.15
N LEU A 397 21.80 10.01 43.99
CA LEU A 397 22.49 10.45 42.75
C LEU A 397 23.63 9.50 42.29
N TYR A 398 24.00 8.50 43.10
CA TYR A 398 25.01 7.48 42.80
C TYR A 398 24.41 6.15 42.33
N GLU A 399 23.09 5.99 42.27
CA GLU A 399 22.43 4.79 41.73
C GLU A 399 22.42 4.75 40.20
N GLN A 400 22.51 3.54 39.66
CA GLN A 400 22.87 3.21 38.27
C GLN A 400 21.95 3.89 37.24
N GLU A 401 22.53 4.43 36.17
CA GLU A 401 21.77 5.01 35.05
C GLU A 401 20.78 3.99 34.43
N PRO A 402 19.64 4.46 33.88
CA PRO A 402 18.72 3.61 33.12
C PRO A 402 19.45 2.79 32.06
N THR A 403 19.39 1.47 32.14
CA THR A 403 20.13 0.57 31.26
C THR A 403 19.27 -0.56 30.72
N SER A 404 19.56 -0.98 29.49
CA SER A 404 19.05 -2.21 28.89
C SER A 404 20.21 -3.13 28.55
N VAL A 405 20.10 -4.40 28.94
CA VAL A 405 21.06 -5.46 28.63
C VAL A 405 20.45 -6.40 27.59
N ILE A 406 21.17 -6.58 26.49
CA ILE A 406 20.78 -7.46 25.39
C ILE A 406 21.60 -8.74 25.50
N ASP A 407 20.96 -9.85 25.85
CA ASP A 407 21.56 -11.18 25.80
C ASP A 407 21.20 -11.87 24.47
N ARG A 408 22.14 -12.66 23.95
CA ARG A 408 22.01 -13.34 22.66
C ARG A 408 22.28 -14.83 22.83
N TRP A 409 21.33 -15.65 22.43
CA TRP A 409 21.40 -17.10 22.57
C TRP A 409 21.35 -17.76 21.19
N GLU A 410 22.49 -18.30 20.77
CA GLU A 410 22.60 -18.98 19.49
C GLU A 410 22.11 -20.42 19.60
N VAL A 411 21.24 -20.83 18.68
CA VAL A 411 20.73 -22.21 18.59
C VAL A 411 21.72 -23.02 17.75
N VAL A 412 22.53 -23.85 18.41
CA VAL A 412 23.60 -24.63 17.77
C VAL A 412 23.19 -26.09 17.70
N SER A 413 23.09 -26.65 16.49
CA SER A 413 22.95 -28.09 16.29
C SER A 413 24.33 -28.72 16.08
N GLU A 414 24.74 -29.60 16.98
CA GLU A 414 26.00 -30.32 16.85
C GLU A 414 25.82 -31.55 15.94
N GLN A 415 26.77 -31.75 15.02
CA GLN A 415 26.83 -32.99 14.27
C GLN A 415 27.11 -34.16 15.24
N PRO A 416 26.51 -35.34 15.01
CA PRO A 416 26.83 -36.54 15.78
C PRO A 416 28.34 -36.74 15.82
N GLN A 417 28.95 -36.67 17.01
CA GLN A 417 30.35 -37.07 17.14
C GLN A 417 30.43 -38.57 16.85
N THR A 418 31.22 -38.95 15.85
CA THR A 418 31.58 -40.35 15.65
C THR A 418 32.36 -40.80 16.89
N LEU A 419 31.79 -41.72 17.68
CA LEU A 419 32.46 -42.31 18.83
C LEU A 419 33.88 -42.74 18.45
N HIS A 420 34.86 -42.41 19.29
CA HIS A 420 36.25 -42.79 19.05
C HIS A 420 36.34 -44.33 18.88
N PRO A 421 37.10 -44.85 17.89
CA PRO A 421 37.12 -46.30 17.57
C PRO A 421 37.42 -47.22 18.77
N ALA A 422 38.11 -46.71 19.80
CA ALA A 422 38.37 -47.44 21.04
C ALA A 422 37.09 -47.85 21.80
N PHE A 423 36.01 -47.08 21.70
CA PHE A 423 34.72 -47.41 22.33
C PHE A 423 33.89 -48.42 21.53
N ALA A 424 34.24 -48.67 20.25
CA ALA A 424 33.58 -49.70 19.44
C ALA A 424 33.91 -51.12 19.94
N GLN A 425 35.01 -51.30 20.68
CA GLN A 425 35.45 -52.60 21.20
C GLN A 425 34.82 -53.00 22.55
N LEU A 426 34.07 -52.09 23.20
CA LEU A 426 33.47 -52.32 24.50
C LEU A 426 32.01 -52.83 24.43
N ASN A 427 31.46 -53.06 23.24
CA ASN A 427 30.02 -53.26 23.06
C ASN A 427 29.68 -54.66 22.50
N THR A 428 29.05 -55.50 23.31
CA THR A 428 28.60 -56.88 22.98
C THR A 428 27.08 -56.97 22.78
N GLY A 429 26.40 -55.88 22.43
CA GLY A 429 24.96 -55.85 22.13
C GLY A 429 24.65 -55.25 20.75
N ASN A 430 23.94 -56.01 19.91
CA ASN A 430 23.47 -55.57 18.59
C ASN A 430 22.43 -54.43 18.71
N SER A 431 22.88 -53.17 18.68
CA SER A 431 22.14 -52.05 18.07
C SER A 431 23.04 -50.82 17.99
N MET A 432 23.48 -50.46 16.78
CA MET A 432 24.22 -49.23 16.53
C MET A 432 23.22 -48.08 16.39
N THR A 433 22.76 -47.48 17.49
CA THR A 433 22.09 -46.17 17.42
C THR A 433 23.18 -45.10 17.33
N ASN A 434 23.38 -44.52 16.14
CA ASN A 434 24.16 -43.29 16.02
C ASN A 434 23.59 -42.25 17.00
N PRO A 435 24.41 -41.51 17.77
CA PRO A 435 23.89 -40.47 18.64
C PRO A 435 23.12 -39.44 17.80
N ASN A 436 21.89 -39.13 18.22
CA ASN A 436 21.09 -38.10 17.56
C ASN A 436 21.81 -36.74 17.67
N SER A 437 21.70 -35.90 16.64
CA SER A 437 22.20 -34.53 16.70
C SER A 437 21.57 -33.79 17.88
N MET A 438 22.39 -33.36 18.85
CA MET A 438 21.91 -32.57 19.98
C MET A 438 21.90 -31.09 19.58
N THR A 439 20.81 -30.40 19.89
CA THR A 439 20.75 -28.94 19.76
C THR A 439 20.89 -28.33 21.14
N ARG A 440 21.71 -27.29 21.28
CA ARG A 440 21.93 -26.57 22.54
C ARG A 440 21.87 -25.06 22.32
N LEU A 441 21.61 -24.35 23.41
CA LEU A 441 21.70 -22.89 23.46
C LEU A 441 23.11 -22.49 23.87
N ARG A 442 23.74 -21.63 23.07
CA ARG A 442 25.03 -21.00 23.38
C ARG A 442 24.81 -19.51 23.63
N LYS A 443 25.03 -19.05 24.86
CA LYS A 443 25.04 -17.62 25.19
C LYS A 443 26.25 -16.97 24.51
N LEU A 444 26.03 -15.84 23.84
CA LEU A 444 27.07 -14.95 23.31
C LEU A 444 27.21 -13.73 24.23
N ASP A 445 28.25 -12.93 24.01
CA ASP A 445 28.50 -11.73 24.80
C ASP A 445 27.29 -10.79 24.82
N SER A 446 26.90 -10.42 26.04
CA SER A 446 25.83 -9.47 26.33
C SER A 446 26.26 -8.04 25.98
N VAL A 447 25.32 -7.24 25.50
CA VAL A 447 25.55 -5.82 25.17
C VAL A 447 24.76 -4.96 26.13
N VAL A 448 25.44 -4.07 26.86
CA VAL A 448 24.79 -3.11 27.76
C VAL A 448 24.62 -1.78 27.03
N ILE A 449 23.42 -1.22 27.06
CA ILE A 449 23.08 0.07 26.47
C ILE A 449 22.54 0.99 27.58
N PRO A 450 23.07 2.22 27.76
CA PRO A 450 22.63 3.16 28.80
C PRO A 450 21.35 3.90 28.38
N LYS A 451 20.34 3.15 27.92
CA LYS A 451 19.01 3.62 27.50
C LYS A 451 18.01 2.49 27.68
N ILE A 452 16.73 2.83 27.87
CA ILE A 452 15.65 1.84 27.97
C ILE A 452 15.10 1.53 26.58
N VAL A 453 15.19 0.27 26.19
CA VAL A 453 14.60 -0.24 24.94
C VAL A 453 13.09 -0.38 25.13
N VAL A 454 12.31 0.29 24.28
CA VAL A 454 10.83 0.22 24.27
C VAL A 454 10.28 -0.57 23.06
N SER A 455 11.11 -0.78 22.04
CA SER A 455 10.77 -1.60 20.88
C SER A 455 12.03 -2.17 20.23
N VAL A 456 11.92 -3.40 19.72
CA VAL A 456 12.92 -4.06 18.88
C VAL A 456 12.27 -4.40 17.55
N GLN A 457 12.97 -4.12 16.44
CA GLN A 457 12.52 -4.47 15.11
C GLN A 457 13.65 -5.03 14.26
N VAL A 458 13.33 -5.99 13.41
CA VAL A 458 14.28 -6.63 12.52
C VAL A 458 14.11 -6.09 11.10
N MET A 459 15.21 -5.72 10.47
CA MET A 459 15.24 -5.10 9.14
C MET A 459 16.20 -5.84 8.20
N TYR A 460 16.11 -5.54 6.90
CA TYR A 460 16.96 -6.12 5.86
C TYR A 460 17.06 -7.66 5.95
N LEU A 461 15.91 -8.28 6.24
CA LEU A 461 15.70 -9.73 6.31
C LEU A 461 16.55 -10.40 7.38
N GLY A 462 16.57 -9.82 8.57
CA GLY A 462 17.31 -10.38 9.69
C GLY A 462 18.72 -9.84 9.84
N LYS A 463 19.23 -9.04 8.89
CA LYS A 463 20.63 -8.58 8.93
C LYS A 463 20.88 -7.42 9.88
N VAL A 464 19.86 -6.62 10.17
CA VAL A 464 19.96 -5.44 11.05
C VAL A 464 18.89 -5.55 12.13
N VAL A 465 19.29 -5.27 13.36
CA VAL A 465 18.40 -5.13 14.51
C VAL A 465 18.30 -3.65 14.86
N CYS A 466 17.08 -3.15 14.94
CA CYS A 466 16.74 -1.77 15.25
C CYS A 466 16.19 -1.70 16.67
N PHE A 467 16.75 -0.82 17.49
CA PHE A 467 16.29 -0.53 18.85
C PHE A 467 15.71 0.89 18.87
N ALA A 468 14.47 1.01 19.34
CA ALA A 468 13.89 2.30 19.70
C ALA A 468 13.93 2.44 21.23
N PHE A 469 14.31 3.62 21.70
CA PHE A 469 14.49 3.90 23.12
C PHE A 469 13.42 4.83 23.67
N SER A 470 13.26 4.83 24.99
CA SER A 470 12.26 5.65 25.70
C SER A 470 12.47 7.16 25.53
N ASP A 471 13.67 7.59 25.15
CA ASP A 471 14.01 8.99 24.85
C ASP A 471 13.64 9.40 23.40
N GLY A 472 12.98 8.52 22.63
CA GLY A 472 12.60 8.76 21.24
C GLY A 472 13.69 8.46 20.22
N THR A 473 14.94 8.22 20.66
CA THR A 473 16.05 7.93 19.75
C THR A 473 16.00 6.50 19.21
N ILE A 474 16.65 6.27 18.07
CA ILE A 474 16.70 4.99 17.38
C ILE A 474 18.16 4.63 17.07
N GLN A 475 18.53 3.36 17.31
CA GLN A 475 19.84 2.83 16.98
C GLN A 475 19.74 1.55 16.16
N TYR A 476 20.50 1.49 15.08
CA TYR A 476 20.64 0.32 14.22
C TYR A 476 21.91 -0.43 14.57
N ARG A 477 21.83 -1.75 14.67
CA ARG A 477 22.99 -2.61 14.94
C ARG A 477 23.05 -3.78 13.98
N ASP A 478 24.27 -4.17 13.61
CA ASP A 478 24.50 -5.38 12.84
C ASP A 478 24.08 -6.61 13.67
N ARG A 479 23.33 -7.53 13.06
CA ARG A 479 22.77 -8.71 13.76
C ARG A 479 23.84 -9.58 14.43
N VAL A 480 25.02 -9.68 13.83
CA VAL A 480 26.05 -10.64 14.23
C VAL A 480 27.04 -10.00 15.20
N THR A 481 27.60 -8.86 14.83
CA THR A 481 28.62 -8.14 15.61
C THR A 481 28.02 -7.25 16.68
N MET A 482 26.73 -6.89 16.58
CA MET A 482 26.05 -5.88 17.41
C MET A 482 26.72 -4.50 17.41
N MET A 483 27.60 -4.22 16.44
CA MET A 483 28.14 -2.88 16.22
C MET A 483 27.07 -1.95 15.68
N VAL A 484 27.12 -0.68 16.10
CA VAL A 484 26.21 0.36 15.63
C VAL A 484 26.45 0.63 14.14
N LEU A 485 25.37 0.69 13.37
CA LEU A 485 25.37 0.97 11.94
C LEU A 485 24.93 2.40 11.65
N PHE A 486 25.25 2.88 10.44
CA PHE A 486 24.86 4.19 9.91
C PHE A 486 25.40 5.41 10.67
N ASN A 487 26.56 5.25 11.33
CA ASN A 487 27.24 6.36 12.00
C ASN A 487 28.03 7.26 11.03
N GLU A 488 28.30 6.79 9.82
CA GLU A 488 29.12 7.48 8.82
C GLU A 488 28.39 7.54 7.48
N GLN A 489 28.64 8.62 6.74
CA GLN A 489 28.09 8.81 5.40
C GLN A 489 28.95 8.09 4.37
N ASN A 490 28.30 7.44 3.41
CA ASN A 490 28.98 6.73 2.34
C ASN A 490 28.26 6.89 1.00
N VAL A 491 28.61 7.94 0.27
CA VAL A 491 28.09 8.18 -1.08
C VAL A 491 28.61 7.17 -2.12
N HIS A 492 29.71 6.46 -1.87
CA HIS A 492 30.25 5.49 -2.83
C HIS A 492 29.58 4.12 -2.74
N ARG A 493 28.99 3.78 -1.59
CA ARG A 493 28.31 2.51 -1.33
C ARG A 493 27.09 2.74 -0.44
N VAL A 494 25.94 2.89 -1.08
CA VAL A 494 24.66 3.25 -0.45
C VAL A 494 23.80 1.99 -0.27
N LEU A 495 23.34 1.71 0.95
CA LEU A 495 22.40 0.62 1.27
C LEU A 495 21.08 1.15 1.84
N SER A 496 21.12 2.32 2.47
CA SER A 496 20.00 2.93 3.18
C SER A 496 19.99 4.45 2.98
N PRO A 497 18.82 5.12 3.10
CA PRO A 497 18.77 6.58 3.23
C PRO A 497 19.70 7.14 4.31
N HIS A 498 19.95 6.40 5.40
CA HIS A 498 20.87 6.85 6.45
C HIS A 498 22.30 7.11 5.93
N ASP A 499 22.78 6.32 4.95
CA ASP A 499 24.14 6.44 4.41
C ASP A 499 24.40 7.77 3.68
N VAL A 500 23.33 8.48 3.30
CA VAL A 500 23.39 9.70 2.49
C VAL A 500 22.86 10.93 3.23
N GLY A 501 22.72 10.86 4.56
CA GLY A 501 22.38 12.03 5.39
C GLY A 501 20.89 12.20 5.70
N PHE A 502 20.07 11.16 5.53
CA PHE A 502 18.74 11.14 6.13
C PHE A 502 18.83 10.64 7.58
N GLN A 503 18.22 11.36 8.51
CA GLN A 503 18.23 11.02 9.94
C GLN A 503 16.87 11.31 10.58
N TYR A 504 16.59 10.67 11.71
CA TYR A 504 15.48 11.09 12.57
C TYR A 504 15.95 12.25 13.44
N VAL A 505 15.13 13.30 13.55
CA VAL A 505 15.43 14.53 14.31
C VAL A 505 14.49 14.65 15.51
N ASN A 506 13.95 13.53 15.99
CA ASN A 506 12.97 13.52 17.08
C ASN A 506 13.57 12.88 18.34
N ASP A 507 13.67 13.69 19.39
CA ASP A 507 14.08 13.28 20.74
C ASP A 507 12.89 13.35 21.72
N THR A 508 11.64 13.31 21.21
CA THR A 508 10.46 13.29 22.06
C THR A 508 10.36 11.94 22.77
N PRO A 509 10.34 11.89 24.12
CA PRO A 509 10.15 10.66 24.86
C PRO A 509 8.93 9.86 24.41
N CYS A 510 9.05 8.54 24.42
CA CYS A 510 8.00 7.65 23.96
C CYS A 510 7.90 6.38 24.79
N LEU A 511 6.67 5.89 24.91
CA LEU A 511 6.34 4.64 25.59
C LEU A 511 6.38 3.45 24.63
N GLN A 512 6.14 3.73 23.35
CA GLN A 512 6.09 2.71 22.31
C GLN A 512 6.32 3.27 20.92
N VAL A 513 6.87 2.44 20.04
CA VAL A 513 7.14 2.76 18.63
C VAL A 513 6.65 1.62 17.72
N ALA A 514 6.15 1.99 16.54
CA ALA A 514 5.97 1.06 15.41
C ALA A 514 6.57 1.66 14.14
N PHE A 515 7.48 0.96 13.48
CA PHE A 515 8.06 1.44 12.24
C PHE A 515 7.16 1.16 11.05
N SER A 516 7.28 2.01 10.04
CA SER A 516 6.70 1.74 8.74
C SER A 516 7.33 0.50 8.11
N PRO A 517 6.61 -0.23 7.25
CA PRO A 517 7.15 -1.40 6.57
C PRO A 517 8.35 -1.11 5.65
N THR A 518 8.52 0.14 5.20
CA THR A 518 9.71 0.57 4.43
C THR A 518 10.89 0.95 5.33
N ASN A 519 10.62 1.16 6.63
CA ASN A 519 11.52 1.69 7.65
C ASN A 519 12.04 3.11 7.38
N CYS A 520 11.36 3.87 6.51
CA CYS A 520 11.67 5.28 6.27
C CYS A 520 10.96 6.22 7.25
N SER A 521 10.07 5.69 8.07
CA SER A 521 9.32 6.42 9.08
C SER A 521 8.94 5.50 10.24
N TYR A 522 8.53 6.09 11.34
CA TYR A 522 7.90 5.38 12.45
C TYR A 522 6.81 6.26 13.07
N VAL A 523 5.92 5.62 13.81
CA VAL A 523 4.96 6.29 14.69
C VAL A 523 5.28 5.93 16.13
N GLN A 524 5.01 6.86 17.04
CA GLN A 524 5.23 6.65 18.47
C GLN A 524 4.03 7.09 19.30
N ILE A 525 3.84 6.43 20.45
CA ILE A 525 2.98 6.90 21.53
C ILE A 525 3.88 7.67 22.51
N SER A 526 3.64 8.97 22.68
CA SER A 526 4.34 9.79 23.67
C SER A 526 3.88 9.49 25.11
N GLU A 527 4.54 10.08 26.11
CA GLU A 527 4.14 9.92 27.52
C GLU A 527 2.71 10.42 27.79
N ASP A 528 2.26 11.42 27.03
CA ASP A 528 0.90 11.99 27.10
C ASP A 528 -0.17 11.13 26.41
N TRP A 529 0.22 10.01 25.79
CA TRP A 529 -0.59 9.16 24.91
C TRP A 529 -0.89 9.73 23.50
N ASP A 530 -0.27 10.83 23.13
CA ASP A 530 -0.38 11.37 21.77
C ASP A 530 0.40 10.53 20.77
N ILE A 531 -0.17 10.37 19.57
CA ILE A 531 0.47 9.63 18.48
C ILE A 531 1.19 10.61 17.56
N LYS A 532 2.51 10.48 17.47
CA LYS A 532 3.36 11.31 16.62
C LYS A 532 3.94 10.49 15.47
N TRP A 533 3.89 11.04 14.26
CA TRP A 533 4.58 10.48 13.09
C TRP A 533 5.95 11.13 12.93
N ASN A 534 6.97 10.29 12.80
CA ASN A 534 8.35 10.69 12.61
C ASN A 534 8.88 10.13 11.30
N SER A 535 9.13 11.02 10.35
CA SER A 535 9.80 10.69 9.09
C SER A 535 11.26 11.06 9.16
N MET A 536 12.12 10.31 8.46
CA MET A 536 13.50 10.73 8.28
C MET A 536 13.53 12.08 7.54
N ARG A 537 14.48 12.93 7.89
CA ARG A 537 14.70 14.22 7.24
C ARG A 537 16.13 14.27 6.71
N TYR A 538 16.29 14.91 5.56
CA TYR A 538 17.61 15.19 5.02
C TYR A 538 18.23 16.35 5.81
N THR A 539 19.34 16.13 6.51
CA THR A 539 19.91 17.10 7.47
C THR A 539 21.18 17.81 6.99
N LEU A 540 21.75 17.40 5.84
CA LEU A 540 23.06 17.89 5.40
C LEU A 540 23.03 19.29 4.78
N THR A 541 22.03 19.57 3.96
CA THR A 541 21.83 20.87 3.30
C THR A 541 20.34 21.09 3.09
N ASP A 542 19.94 22.34 2.84
CA ASP A 542 18.56 22.59 2.43
C ASP A 542 18.26 21.81 1.14
N ALA A 543 17.25 20.92 1.21
CA ALA A 543 16.82 20.09 0.10
C ALA A 543 16.27 20.92 -1.08
N SER A 544 15.87 22.18 -0.82
CA SER A 544 15.45 23.15 -1.84
C SER A 544 16.62 23.72 -2.65
N THR A 545 17.84 23.67 -2.10
CA THR A 545 19.05 24.14 -2.78
C THR A 545 19.59 23.04 -3.71
N ALA A 546 20.14 23.43 -4.86
CA ALA A 546 20.74 22.48 -5.80
C ALA A 546 21.88 21.71 -5.11
N LEU A 547 21.61 20.43 -4.79
CA LEU A 547 22.60 19.50 -4.27
C LEU A 547 23.80 19.37 -5.22
N GLN A 548 24.98 19.10 -4.66
CA GLN A 548 26.12 18.66 -5.47
C GLN A 548 25.73 17.39 -6.26
N SER A 549 26.20 17.27 -7.51
CA SER A 549 25.79 16.18 -8.43
C SER A 549 26.00 14.78 -7.86
N ALA A 550 27.11 14.56 -7.14
CA ALA A 550 27.40 13.28 -6.48
C ALA A 550 26.42 12.98 -5.34
N GLN A 551 26.13 13.97 -4.49
CA GLN A 551 25.20 13.83 -3.37
C GLN A 551 23.76 13.60 -3.86
N GLN A 552 23.33 14.33 -4.90
CA GLN A 552 22.03 14.12 -5.51
C GLN A 552 21.88 12.70 -6.07
N SER A 553 22.92 12.20 -6.74
CA SER A 553 22.94 10.83 -7.27
C SER A 553 22.87 9.79 -6.15
N ALA A 554 23.56 10.01 -5.05
CA ALA A 554 23.53 9.14 -3.87
C ALA A 554 22.13 9.10 -3.22
N VAL A 555 21.49 10.28 -3.07
CA VAL A 555 20.11 10.41 -2.58
C VAL A 555 19.14 9.65 -3.48
N MET A 556 19.25 9.80 -4.80
CA MET A 556 18.42 9.06 -5.75
C MET A 556 18.62 7.55 -5.60
N ALA A 557 19.87 7.07 -5.54
CA ALA A 557 20.16 5.65 -5.37
C ALA A 557 19.58 5.07 -4.06
N ALA A 558 19.64 5.84 -2.96
CA ALA A 558 19.05 5.44 -1.68
C ALA A 558 17.52 5.30 -1.77
N LEU A 559 16.84 6.29 -2.36
CA LEU A 559 15.38 6.27 -2.55
C LEU A 559 14.97 5.16 -3.53
N THR A 560 15.74 4.93 -4.60
CA THR A 560 15.55 3.84 -5.56
C THR A 560 15.64 2.48 -4.87
N LEU A 561 16.65 2.27 -4.01
CA LEU A 561 16.78 1.04 -3.22
C LEU A 561 15.60 0.83 -2.27
N ALA A 562 15.24 1.84 -1.48
CA ALA A 562 14.11 1.78 -0.55
C ALA A 562 12.80 1.42 -1.29
N LEU A 563 12.54 2.10 -2.42
CA LEU A 563 11.34 1.88 -3.23
C LEU A 563 11.35 0.50 -3.89
N SER A 564 12.49 0.04 -4.41
CA SER A 564 12.59 -1.27 -5.08
C SER A 564 12.22 -2.45 -4.16
N SER A 565 12.60 -2.35 -2.88
CA SER A 565 12.24 -3.32 -1.85
C SER A 565 10.72 -3.31 -1.59
N ALA A 566 10.12 -2.12 -1.44
CA ALA A 566 8.68 -1.97 -1.23
C ALA A 566 7.87 -2.50 -2.41
N VAL A 567 8.29 -2.19 -3.64
CA VAL A 567 7.63 -2.66 -4.88
C VAL A 567 7.70 -4.18 -5.02
N THR A 568 8.86 -4.80 -4.75
CA THR A 568 9.04 -6.25 -4.85
C THR A 568 8.19 -7.02 -3.84
N THR A 569 7.93 -6.42 -2.69
CA THR A 569 7.14 -7.00 -1.59
C THR A 569 5.70 -6.51 -1.53
N SER A 570 5.27 -5.69 -2.52
CA SER A 570 3.92 -5.10 -2.61
C SER A 570 3.51 -4.28 -1.38
N ILE A 571 4.48 -3.60 -0.77
CA ILE A 571 4.33 -2.72 0.39
C ILE A 571 3.96 -1.29 -0.06
N ASN A 572 3.21 -0.57 0.77
CA ASN A 572 2.96 0.86 0.63
C ASN A 572 4.27 1.67 0.73
N PHE A 573 4.45 2.67 -0.13
CA PHE A 573 5.66 3.48 -0.22
C PHE A 573 5.39 4.99 -0.07
N ASP A 574 4.28 5.35 0.58
CA ASP A 574 3.86 6.74 0.74
C ASP A 574 4.82 7.53 1.65
N ASP A 575 5.44 6.88 2.63
CA ASP A 575 6.50 7.45 3.45
C ASP A 575 7.80 7.71 2.68
N ILE A 576 8.13 6.89 1.68
CA ILE A 576 9.26 7.17 0.75
C ILE A 576 8.95 8.39 -0.12
N LEU A 577 7.69 8.57 -0.55
CA LEU A 577 7.27 9.77 -1.26
C LEU A 577 7.32 11.01 -0.36
N ALA A 578 6.95 10.88 0.91
CA ALA A 578 7.10 11.94 1.91
C ALA A 578 8.57 12.34 2.10
N LEU A 579 9.46 11.35 2.15
CA LEU A 579 10.91 11.55 2.24
C LEU A 579 11.48 12.27 1.00
N ALA A 580 10.96 11.94 -0.19
CA ALA A 580 11.38 12.54 -1.46
C ALA A 580 10.79 13.94 -1.71
N ARG A 581 9.68 14.29 -1.03
CA ARG A 581 8.92 15.52 -1.26
C ARG A 581 9.75 16.81 -1.23
N PRO A 582 10.71 17.01 -0.31
CA PRO A 582 11.53 18.22 -0.28
C PRO A 582 12.32 18.48 -1.58
N PHE A 583 12.58 17.45 -2.39
CA PHE A 583 13.29 17.58 -3.67
C PHE A 583 12.38 17.88 -4.87
N SER A 584 11.07 18.09 -4.65
CA SER A 584 10.09 18.32 -5.73
C SER A 584 10.25 19.64 -6.47
N GLU A 585 10.98 20.61 -5.90
CA GLU A 585 11.31 21.86 -6.59
C GLU A 585 12.42 21.69 -7.64
N ASN A 586 13.19 20.60 -7.58
CA ASN A 586 14.12 20.26 -8.66
C ASN A 586 13.35 19.56 -9.81
N PRO A 587 13.17 20.22 -10.97
CA PRO A 587 12.30 19.71 -12.03
C PRO A 587 12.81 18.40 -12.65
N GLN A 588 14.10 18.10 -12.55
CA GLN A 588 14.71 16.90 -13.11
C GLN A 588 14.76 15.73 -12.11
N PHE A 589 14.49 15.98 -10.83
CA PHE A 589 14.66 14.98 -9.78
C PHE A 589 13.72 13.79 -9.98
N ALA A 590 12.42 14.04 -10.16
CA ALA A 590 11.44 12.97 -10.34
C ALA A 590 11.71 12.13 -11.60
N ALA A 591 12.08 12.79 -12.71
CA ALA A 591 12.44 12.11 -13.96
C ALA A 591 13.69 11.23 -13.79
N SER A 592 14.74 11.77 -13.17
CA SER A 592 15.99 11.05 -12.92
C SER A 592 15.78 9.87 -11.98
N TRP A 593 14.97 10.04 -10.93
CA TRP A 593 14.65 8.98 -9.98
C TRP A 593 13.86 7.83 -10.65
N VAL A 594 12.87 8.15 -11.49
CA VAL A 594 12.15 7.13 -12.27
C VAL A 594 13.10 6.42 -13.24
N LYS A 595 14.01 7.14 -13.92
CA LYS A 595 15.00 6.54 -14.82
C LYS A 595 15.90 5.54 -14.10
N ASP A 596 16.36 5.89 -12.90
CA ASP A 596 17.19 5.04 -12.06
C ASP A 596 16.44 3.81 -11.53
N LEU A 597 15.17 3.97 -11.13
CA LEU A 597 14.27 2.85 -10.78
C LEU A 597 14.06 1.88 -11.96
N VAL A 598 13.84 2.41 -13.16
CA VAL A 598 13.69 1.62 -14.39
C VAL A 598 14.95 0.81 -14.68
N ASN A 599 16.13 1.41 -14.47
CA ASN A 599 17.42 0.72 -14.64
C ASN A 599 17.59 -0.42 -13.62
N LEU A 600 17.30 -0.18 -12.34
CA LEU A 600 17.41 -1.19 -11.28
C LEU A 600 16.46 -2.37 -11.53
N LEU A 601 15.19 -2.07 -11.82
CA LEU A 601 14.15 -3.08 -12.03
C LEU A 601 14.20 -3.70 -13.45
N LYS A 602 15.09 -3.22 -14.32
CA LYS A 602 15.24 -3.64 -15.73
C LYS A 602 13.91 -3.59 -16.50
N LEU A 603 13.15 -2.50 -16.31
CA LEU A 603 11.85 -2.33 -16.96
C LEU A 603 12.04 -2.00 -18.44
N ASN A 604 11.20 -2.59 -19.28
CA ASN A 604 11.15 -2.24 -20.70
C ASN A 604 9.98 -1.28 -20.94
N PHE A 605 10.30 -0.06 -21.40
CA PHE A 605 9.33 1.00 -21.71
C PHE A 605 9.06 1.12 -23.21
N ASP A 606 9.21 0.04 -23.98
CA ASP A 606 8.83 -0.01 -25.39
C ASP A 606 7.46 -0.69 -25.60
N PHE A 607 6.47 0.13 -25.95
CA PHE A 607 5.12 -0.29 -26.31
C PHE A 607 4.78 0.09 -27.75
N SER A 608 5.78 0.17 -28.61
CA SER A 608 5.59 0.57 -30.01
C SER A 608 4.87 -0.50 -30.83
N ASP A 609 4.90 -1.75 -30.37
CA ASP A 609 4.12 -2.86 -30.91
C ASP A 609 2.76 -2.98 -30.19
N GLU A 610 1.68 -3.11 -30.96
CA GLU A 610 0.32 -3.28 -30.45
C GLU A 610 0.17 -4.56 -29.61
N GLY A 611 0.98 -5.59 -29.87
CA GLY A 611 0.99 -6.83 -29.08
C GLY A 611 1.32 -6.61 -27.59
N HIS A 612 1.89 -5.47 -27.23
CA HIS A 612 2.26 -5.14 -25.86
C HIS A 612 1.18 -4.35 -25.09
N TYR A 613 0.07 -3.95 -25.71
CA TYR A 613 -0.94 -3.09 -25.06
C TYR A 613 -1.64 -3.75 -23.86
N ASP A 614 -1.93 -5.05 -23.94
CA ASP A 614 -2.51 -5.77 -22.79
C ASP A 614 -1.54 -5.83 -21.60
N SER A 615 -0.24 -5.97 -21.88
CA SER A 615 0.82 -5.94 -20.87
C SER A 615 0.95 -4.54 -20.25
N LEU A 616 0.89 -3.49 -21.07
CA LEU A 616 0.92 -2.09 -20.65
C LEU A 616 -0.19 -1.78 -19.64
N ILE A 617 -1.44 -2.13 -19.97
CA ILE A 617 -2.60 -1.85 -19.13
C ILE A 617 -2.47 -2.53 -17.75
N ARG A 618 -1.94 -3.75 -17.73
CA ARG A 618 -1.81 -4.56 -16.51
C ARG A 618 -0.51 -4.32 -15.74
N SER A 619 0.41 -3.47 -16.22
CA SER A 619 1.72 -3.27 -15.59
C SER A 619 1.63 -2.42 -14.31
N PRO A 620 1.86 -2.98 -13.10
CA PRO A 620 1.87 -2.19 -11.87
C PRO A 620 3.12 -1.30 -11.79
N LEU A 621 4.24 -1.72 -12.40
CA LEU A 621 5.52 -0.99 -12.37
C LEU A 621 5.44 0.30 -13.20
N PHE A 622 4.68 0.26 -14.30
CA PHE A 622 4.36 1.45 -15.07
C PHE A 622 3.49 2.42 -14.26
N GLN A 623 2.43 1.91 -13.60
CA GLN A 623 1.58 2.72 -12.71
C GLN A 623 2.38 3.38 -11.57
N ILE A 624 3.34 2.67 -10.98
CA ILE A 624 4.23 3.21 -9.94
C ILE A 624 5.08 4.36 -10.49
N SER A 625 5.68 4.18 -11.67
CA SER A 625 6.50 5.22 -12.31
C SER A 625 5.70 6.50 -12.56
N LEU A 626 4.49 6.37 -13.09
CA LEU A 626 3.57 7.50 -13.26
C LEU A 626 3.10 8.09 -11.93
N SER A 627 2.92 7.25 -10.89
CA SER A 627 2.51 7.74 -9.58
C SER A 627 3.57 8.63 -8.95
N ILE A 628 4.86 8.33 -9.15
CA ILE A 628 5.96 9.16 -8.66
C ILE A 628 5.90 10.51 -9.37
N LEU A 629 5.87 10.53 -10.70
CA LEU A 629 5.77 11.76 -11.49
C LEU A 629 4.54 12.60 -11.10
N ASN A 630 3.39 11.94 -10.93
CA ASN A 630 2.14 12.59 -10.59
C ASN A 630 2.16 13.18 -9.17
N HIS A 631 2.76 12.49 -8.20
CA HIS A 631 2.87 12.99 -6.83
C HIS A 631 3.93 14.09 -6.70
N MET A 632 5.11 13.91 -7.29
CA MET A 632 6.17 14.93 -7.28
C MET A 632 5.75 16.19 -8.03
N GLY A 633 4.92 16.07 -9.07
CA GLY A 633 4.29 17.21 -9.75
C GLY A 633 3.05 17.75 -9.04
N PHE A 634 2.50 17.10 -8.01
CA PHE A 634 1.31 17.61 -7.33
C PHE A 634 1.72 18.77 -6.40
N ARG A 635 1.11 19.93 -6.56
CA ARG A 635 1.41 21.15 -5.77
C ARG A 635 0.23 21.61 -4.89
N GLY A 636 -0.84 20.81 -4.85
CA GLY A 636 -2.14 21.15 -4.28
C GLY A 636 -3.24 21.13 -5.34
N GLU A 637 -4.50 21.00 -4.92
CA GLU A 637 -5.67 20.81 -5.80
C GLU A 637 -5.95 22.00 -6.71
N PHE A 638 -5.63 23.20 -6.23
CA PHE A 638 -5.90 24.47 -6.92
C PHE A 638 -4.62 25.21 -7.29
N ARG A 639 -3.53 24.46 -7.52
CA ARG A 639 -2.25 25.00 -8.02
C ARG A 639 -1.90 24.39 -9.37
N PRO A 640 -1.22 25.13 -10.27
CA PRO A 640 -0.76 24.58 -11.54
C PRO A 640 0.14 23.37 -11.35
N ARG A 641 -0.05 22.35 -12.18
CA ARG A 641 0.78 21.15 -12.23
C ARG A 641 1.90 21.36 -13.25
N PRO A 642 3.16 20.96 -12.95
CA PRO A 642 4.22 20.98 -13.93
C PRO A 642 3.95 19.96 -15.03
N PHE A 643 4.65 20.13 -16.15
CA PHE A 643 4.51 19.36 -17.39
C PHE A 643 4.46 17.84 -17.17
N GLU A 644 5.46 17.28 -16.48
CA GLU A 644 5.60 15.84 -16.23
C GLU A 644 4.48 15.32 -15.31
N GLY A 645 4.05 16.15 -14.36
CA GLY A 645 2.89 15.88 -13.52
C GLY A 645 1.60 15.82 -14.34
N LYS A 646 1.35 16.79 -15.23
CA LYS A 646 0.14 16.84 -16.07
C LYS A 646 0.08 15.65 -17.03
N LEU A 647 1.21 15.34 -17.67
CA LEU A 647 1.35 14.17 -18.55
C LEU A 647 1.01 12.88 -17.79
N SER A 648 1.63 12.67 -16.63
CA SER A 648 1.40 11.46 -15.83
C SER A 648 -0.03 11.36 -15.28
N PHE A 649 -0.64 12.47 -14.85
CA PHE A 649 -2.05 12.52 -14.44
C PHE A 649 -2.99 12.04 -15.55
N LEU A 650 -2.86 12.59 -16.76
CA LEU A 650 -3.69 12.22 -17.91
C LEU A 650 -3.55 10.74 -18.27
N ILE A 651 -2.31 10.21 -18.29
CA ILE A 651 -2.08 8.78 -18.58
C ILE A 651 -2.69 7.89 -17.49
N LEU A 652 -2.56 8.25 -16.20
CA LEU A 652 -3.19 7.51 -15.10
C LEU A 652 -4.72 7.48 -15.21
N GLN A 653 -5.34 8.60 -15.57
CA GLN A 653 -6.79 8.68 -15.76
C GLN A 653 -7.25 7.89 -17.00
N MET A 654 -6.48 7.92 -18.09
CA MET A 654 -6.75 7.10 -19.27
C MET A 654 -6.67 5.61 -18.95
N ARG A 655 -5.66 5.19 -18.17
CA ARG A 655 -5.55 3.82 -17.67
C ARG A 655 -6.79 3.45 -16.84
N ASN A 656 -7.27 4.33 -15.96
CA ASN A 656 -8.47 4.07 -15.16
C ASN A 656 -9.71 3.82 -16.05
N PHE A 657 -9.93 4.66 -17.07
CA PHE A 657 -11.00 4.47 -18.05
C PHE A 657 -10.93 3.08 -18.71
N ILE A 658 -9.76 2.70 -19.23
CA ILE A 658 -9.59 1.43 -19.95
C ILE A 658 -9.82 0.23 -19.02
N VAL A 659 -9.34 0.31 -17.78
CA VAL A 659 -9.54 -0.73 -16.78
C VAL A 659 -11.03 -0.87 -16.45
N LEU A 660 -11.74 0.24 -16.18
CA LEU A 660 -13.17 0.22 -15.88
C LEU A 660 -13.99 -0.42 -17.01
N VAL A 661 -13.81 0.01 -18.25
CA VAL A 661 -14.53 -0.57 -19.39
C VAL A 661 -14.19 -2.05 -19.56
N SER A 662 -12.90 -2.41 -19.45
CA SER A 662 -12.47 -3.79 -19.62
C SER A 662 -13.01 -4.72 -18.53
N LEU A 663 -13.15 -4.25 -17.29
CA LEU A 663 -13.75 -5.00 -16.18
C LEU A 663 -15.25 -5.21 -16.39
N SER A 664 -15.98 -4.16 -16.80
CA SER A 664 -17.40 -4.27 -17.09
C SER A 664 -17.69 -5.24 -18.25
N LEU A 665 -16.81 -5.31 -19.25
CA LEU A 665 -16.94 -6.20 -20.41
C LEU A 665 -16.56 -7.65 -20.13
N ASN A 666 -15.61 -7.90 -19.22
CA ASN A 666 -14.99 -9.22 -19.03
C ASN A 666 -15.26 -9.81 -17.64
N ALA A 667 -16.47 -9.59 -17.10
CA ALA A 667 -16.84 -10.13 -15.81
C ALA A 667 -16.78 -11.66 -15.78
N PRO A 668 -16.31 -12.28 -14.68
CA PRO A 668 -16.29 -13.73 -14.54
C PRO A 668 -17.69 -14.33 -14.68
N LYS A 669 -17.78 -15.49 -15.34
CA LYS A 669 -19.06 -16.23 -15.46
C LYS A 669 -19.68 -16.59 -14.10
N SER A 670 -18.86 -16.67 -13.04
CA SER A 670 -19.33 -16.93 -11.66
C SER A 670 -20.21 -15.82 -11.09
N LEU A 671 -20.16 -14.61 -11.65
CA LEU A 671 -21.01 -13.50 -11.23
C LEU A 671 -22.49 -13.74 -11.57
N GLY A 672 -22.78 -14.62 -12.54
CA GLY A 672 -24.14 -14.97 -12.97
C GLY A 672 -24.91 -13.87 -13.72
N ILE A 673 -24.46 -12.61 -13.62
CA ILE A 673 -24.99 -11.44 -14.31
C ILE A 673 -23.86 -10.65 -14.94
N SER A 674 -24.09 -10.04 -16.11
CA SER A 674 -23.13 -9.10 -16.69
C SER A 674 -23.24 -7.76 -15.95
N PRO A 675 -22.14 -7.10 -15.57
CA PRO A 675 -22.21 -5.74 -15.02
C PRO A 675 -22.92 -4.76 -15.96
N LEU A 676 -22.91 -5.02 -17.26
CA LEU A 676 -23.57 -4.17 -18.25
C LEU A 676 -25.10 -4.32 -18.27
N ASP A 677 -25.66 -5.30 -17.54
CA ASP A 677 -27.10 -5.43 -17.34
C ASP A 677 -27.61 -4.53 -16.19
N GLU A 678 -26.73 -3.73 -15.58
CA GLU A 678 -27.05 -2.83 -14.48
C GLU A 678 -26.91 -1.36 -14.91
N ALA A 679 -27.96 -0.57 -14.71
CA ALA A 679 -28.04 0.81 -15.19
C ALA A 679 -26.94 1.68 -14.56
N GLU A 680 -26.64 1.44 -13.29
CA GLU A 680 -25.63 2.12 -12.48
C GLU A 680 -24.23 1.97 -13.07
N VAL A 681 -23.89 0.77 -13.56
CA VAL A 681 -22.60 0.52 -14.24
C VAL A 681 -22.54 1.29 -15.56
N ILE A 682 -23.61 1.23 -16.35
CA ILE A 682 -23.67 1.98 -17.61
C ILE A 682 -23.55 3.48 -17.35
N GLU A 683 -24.19 4.01 -16.31
CA GLU A 683 -24.12 5.41 -15.90
C GLU A 683 -22.71 5.88 -15.50
N VAL A 684 -21.93 5.04 -14.83
CA VAL A 684 -20.50 5.28 -14.55
C VAL A 684 -19.70 5.32 -15.86
N LEU A 685 -19.95 4.36 -16.75
CA LEU A 685 -19.28 4.31 -18.05
C LEU A 685 -19.63 5.53 -18.92
N VAL A 686 -20.85 6.09 -18.84
CA VAL A 686 -21.22 7.33 -19.55
C VAL A 686 -20.29 8.49 -19.18
N GLY A 687 -20.03 8.69 -17.89
CA GLY A 687 -19.11 9.74 -17.45
C GLY A 687 -17.68 9.46 -17.94
N CYS A 688 -17.24 8.21 -17.89
CA CYS A 688 -15.93 7.82 -18.40
C CYS A 688 -15.77 8.04 -19.91
N VAL A 689 -16.80 7.72 -20.71
CA VAL A 689 -16.86 8.00 -22.15
C VAL A 689 -16.79 9.49 -22.42
N THR A 690 -17.56 10.28 -21.66
CA THR A 690 -17.55 11.75 -21.75
C THR A 690 -16.15 12.30 -21.50
N TRP A 691 -15.48 11.83 -20.42
CA TRP A 691 -14.11 12.22 -20.11
C TRP A 691 -13.13 11.86 -21.24
N ALA A 692 -13.21 10.63 -21.78
CA ALA A 692 -12.32 10.19 -22.85
C ALA A 692 -12.54 10.94 -24.19
N HIS A 693 -13.80 11.24 -24.54
CA HIS A 693 -14.12 12.09 -25.69
C HIS A 693 -13.61 13.52 -25.51
N THR A 694 -13.79 14.07 -24.31
CA THR A 694 -13.30 15.41 -23.97
C THR A 694 -11.77 15.48 -24.05
N LEU A 695 -11.07 14.43 -23.61
CA LEU A 695 -9.61 14.34 -23.73
C LEU A 695 -9.15 14.30 -25.19
N MET A 696 -9.80 13.52 -26.05
CA MET A 696 -9.46 13.52 -27.49
C MET A 696 -9.74 14.89 -28.12
N GLY A 697 -10.87 15.51 -27.77
CA GLY A 697 -11.23 16.88 -28.14
C GLY A 697 -10.10 17.85 -27.82
N TRP A 698 -9.68 17.86 -26.55
CA TRP A 698 -8.63 18.71 -26.02
C TRP A 698 -7.28 18.45 -26.70
N MET A 699 -6.92 17.19 -26.90
CA MET A 699 -5.65 16.83 -27.56
C MET A 699 -5.58 17.38 -28.98
N VAL A 700 -6.65 17.26 -29.75
CA VAL A 700 -6.67 17.75 -31.14
C VAL A 700 -6.73 19.27 -31.20
N ASP A 701 -7.43 19.91 -30.28
CA ASP A 701 -7.42 21.37 -30.13
C ASP A 701 -5.98 21.88 -29.89
N CYS A 702 -5.25 21.29 -28.93
CA CYS A 702 -3.84 21.59 -28.70
C CYS A 702 -2.96 21.33 -29.94
N LEU A 703 -3.19 20.25 -30.67
CA LEU A 703 -2.43 19.95 -31.89
C LEU A 703 -2.71 20.97 -33.02
N PHE A 704 -3.95 21.43 -33.16
CA PHE A 704 -4.30 22.48 -34.13
C PHE A 704 -3.68 23.82 -33.74
N ASP A 705 -3.71 24.16 -32.45
CA ASP A 705 -3.05 25.33 -31.89
C ASP A 705 -1.53 25.31 -32.13
N LEU A 706 -0.87 24.16 -31.95
CA LEU A 706 0.55 23.99 -32.28
C LEU A 706 0.81 24.12 -33.78
N ALA A 707 -0.08 23.60 -34.63
CA ALA A 707 0.06 23.71 -36.08
C ALA A 707 -0.01 25.16 -36.58
N ASP A 708 -0.80 26.00 -35.91
CA ASP A 708 -0.96 27.41 -36.24
C ASP A 708 0.10 28.30 -35.56
N ASP A 709 0.94 27.75 -34.65
CA ASP A 709 2.01 28.47 -33.96
C ASP A 709 3.29 28.57 -34.83
N PRO A 710 3.68 29.78 -35.27
CA PRO A 710 4.83 29.96 -36.14
C PRO A 710 6.16 29.60 -35.46
N ALA A 711 6.27 29.76 -34.13
CA ALA A 711 7.47 29.40 -33.38
C ALA A 711 7.64 27.89 -33.36
N PHE A 712 6.57 27.13 -33.13
CA PHE A 712 6.58 25.67 -33.18
C PHE A 712 6.98 25.15 -34.58
N ILE A 713 6.34 25.66 -35.64
CA ILE A 713 6.63 25.24 -37.01
C ILE A 713 8.08 25.55 -37.40
N SER A 714 8.63 26.68 -36.94
CA SER A 714 10.04 27.01 -37.18
C SER A 714 11.01 26.02 -36.51
N ILE A 715 10.69 25.52 -35.31
CA ILE A 715 11.47 24.48 -34.61
C ILE A 715 11.49 23.16 -35.41
N LEU A 716 10.36 22.78 -36.00
CA LEU A 716 10.29 21.57 -36.83
C LEU A 716 11.05 21.74 -38.17
N ASN A 717 10.96 22.92 -38.79
CA ASN A 717 11.63 23.20 -40.06
C ASN A 717 13.16 23.31 -39.94
N GLU A 718 13.68 23.75 -38.79
CA GLU A 718 15.12 23.92 -38.59
C GLU A 718 15.72 22.78 -37.75
N GLN A 719 16.46 21.86 -38.37
CA GLN A 719 17.04 20.70 -37.68
C GLN A 719 17.87 21.06 -36.43
N LYS A 720 18.54 22.22 -36.44
CA LYS A 720 19.36 22.70 -35.32
C LYS A 720 18.52 23.10 -34.09
N ARG A 721 17.27 23.49 -34.29
CA ARG A 721 16.35 23.94 -33.22
C ARG A 721 15.49 22.82 -32.67
N PHE A 722 15.44 21.67 -33.33
CA PHE A 722 14.67 20.51 -32.87
C PHE A 722 14.94 20.11 -31.41
N PRO A 723 16.17 20.18 -30.86
CA PRO A 723 16.43 19.94 -29.44
C PRO A 723 15.67 20.87 -28.47
N ASP A 724 15.26 22.05 -28.92
CA ASP A 724 14.55 23.05 -28.11
C ASP A 724 13.04 22.73 -27.96
N LEU A 725 12.52 21.79 -28.74
CA LEU A 725 11.08 21.47 -28.83
C LEU A 725 10.48 21.11 -27.45
N ALA A 726 11.12 20.24 -26.67
CA ALA A 726 10.63 19.89 -25.34
C ALA A 726 10.58 21.09 -24.38
N ASN A 727 11.56 21.99 -24.45
CA ASN A 727 11.59 23.19 -23.62
C ASN A 727 10.49 24.18 -24.02
N PHE A 728 10.25 24.33 -25.32
CA PHE A 728 9.13 25.11 -25.84
C PHE A 728 7.77 24.58 -25.33
N LEU A 729 7.54 23.27 -25.43
CA LEU A 729 6.30 22.64 -24.96
C LEU A 729 6.14 22.74 -23.44
N ARG A 730 7.23 22.58 -22.68
CA ARG A 730 7.24 22.74 -21.22
C ARG A 730 6.87 24.17 -20.81
N ALA A 731 7.41 25.18 -21.49
CA ALA A 731 7.08 26.58 -21.23
C ALA A 731 5.60 26.90 -21.52
N ARG A 732 5.02 26.27 -22.55
CA ARG A 732 3.59 26.40 -22.89
C ARG A 732 2.68 25.55 -21.98
N GLY A 733 3.23 24.54 -21.30
CA GLY A 733 2.45 23.58 -20.50
C GLY A 733 1.63 22.58 -21.34
N ASP A 734 2.04 22.37 -22.61
CA ASP A 734 1.32 21.56 -23.59
C ASP A 734 1.92 20.14 -23.71
N VAL A 735 1.20 19.15 -23.19
CA VAL A 735 1.64 17.74 -23.19
C VAL A 735 1.09 16.92 -24.37
N SER A 736 0.31 17.52 -25.28
CA SER A 736 -0.40 16.82 -26.37
C SER A 736 0.55 16.08 -27.31
N LEU A 737 1.69 16.69 -27.64
CA LEU A 737 2.69 16.06 -28.51
C LEU A 737 3.35 14.86 -27.84
N HIS A 738 3.68 14.94 -26.54
CA HIS A 738 4.24 13.83 -25.79
C HIS A 738 3.25 12.68 -25.63
N LEU A 739 1.95 12.97 -25.46
CA LEU A 739 0.88 11.97 -25.47
C LEU A 739 0.80 11.22 -26.82
N LEU A 740 1.06 11.91 -27.95
CA LEU A 740 1.07 11.33 -29.29
C LEU A 740 2.37 10.55 -29.60
N CYS A 741 3.53 11.11 -29.23
CA CYS A 741 4.85 10.56 -29.56
C CYS A 741 5.21 9.34 -28.71
N CYS A 742 4.98 9.39 -27.40
CA CYS A 742 5.33 8.31 -26.48
C CYS A 742 4.46 7.07 -26.74
N SER A 743 5.10 5.93 -26.99
CA SER A 743 4.44 4.67 -27.29
C SER A 743 3.50 4.19 -26.19
N SER A 744 3.84 4.43 -24.92
CA SER A 744 2.97 4.07 -23.79
C SER A 744 1.70 4.91 -23.75
N ALA A 745 1.82 6.24 -23.86
CA ALA A 745 0.67 7.15 -23.90
C ALA A 745 -0.20 6.90 -25.14
N ARG A 746 0.42 6.82 -26.32
CA ARG A 746 -0.25 6.48 -27.58
C ARG A 746 -0.97 5.14 -27.49
N GLY A 747 -0.35 4.12 -26.89
CA GLY A 747 -0.96 2.82 -26.69
C GLY A 747 -2.24 2.87 -25.85
N PHE A 748 -2.26 3.67 -24.78
CA PHE A 748 -3.48 3.92 -24.02
C PHE A 748 -4.54 4.66 -24.84
N ILE A 749 -4.17 5.67 -25.63
CA ILE A 749 -5.13 6.41 -26.46
C ILE A 749 -5.72 5.48 -27.53
N THR A 750 -4.91 4.68 -28.21
CA THR A 750 -5.37 3.67 -29.17
C THR A 750 -6.32 2.66 -28.51
N ALA A 751 -5.98 2.17 -27.32
CA ALA A 751 -6.85 1.30 -26.54
C ALA A 751 -8.17 1.99 -26.15
N ALA A 752 -8.13 3.27 -25.79
CA ALA A 752 -9.30 4.07 -25.49
C ALA A 752 -10.22 4.22 -26.70
N CYS A 753 -9.68 4.56 -27.89
CA CYS A 753 -10.45 4.62 -29.13
C CYS A 753 -11.18 3.31 -29.43
N ARG A 754 -10.50 2.16 -29.26
CA ARG A 754 -11.11 0.83 -29.45
C ARG A 754 -12.25 0.58 -28.46
N ARG A 755 -12.09 0.97 -27.19
CA ARG A 755 -13.12 0.81 -26.15
C ARG A 755 -14.32 1.72 -26.41
N LEU A 756 -14.09 2.94 -26.86
CA LEU A 756 -15.14 3.89 -27.24
C LEU A 756 -15.97 3.38 -28.42
N ALA A 757 -15.32 2.96 -29.51
CA ALA A 757 -15.99 2.36 -30.66
C ALA A 757 -16.82 1.12 -30.28
N HIS A 758 -16.29 0.30 -29.36
CA HIS A 758 -17.02 -0.85 -28.84
C HIS A 758 -18.27 -0.43 -28.04
N LEU A 759 -18.17 0.54 -27.14
CA LEU A 759 -19.31 1.06 -26.36
C LEU A 759 -20.37 1.73 -27.25
N GLU A 760 -19.96 2.44 -28.30
CA GLU A 760 -20.87 2.99 -29.30
C GLU A 760 -21.65 1.87 -30.02
N GLY A 761 -20.93 0.88 -30.56
CA GLY A 761 -21.55 -0.27 -31.23
C GLY A 761 -22.45 -1.10 -30.30
N MET A 762 -22.11 -1.17 -29.01
CA MET A 762 -22.95 -1.82 -28.00
C MET A 762 -24.20 -1.01 -27.67
N SER A 763 -24.08 0.29 -27.41
CA SER A 763 -25.23 1.13 -27.06
C SER A 763 -26.26 1.21 -28.19
N ASN A 764 -25.80 1.30 -29.44
CA ASN A 764 -26.66 1.26 -30.63
C ASN A 764 -27.42 -0.07 -30.75
N ARG A 765 -26.73 -1.21 -30.53
CA ARG A 765 -27.37 -2.54 -30.56
C ARG A 765 -28.37 -2.71 -29.41
N ALA A 766 -28.00 -2.26 -28.22
CA ALA A 766 -28.88 -2.30 -27.05
C ALA A 766 -30.17 -1.54 -27.34
N ILE A 767 -30.09 -0.26 -27.72
CA ILE A 767 -31.28 0.58 -27.95
C ILE A 767 -32.20 -0.01 -29.02
N ARG A 768 -31.66 -0.49 -30.14
CA ARG A 768 -32.45 -1.17 -31.18
C ARG A 768 -33.16 -2.41 -30.65
N TYR A 769 -32.50 -3.20 -29.80
CA TYR A 769 -33.11 -4.36 -29.15
C TYR A 769 -34.28 -3.94 -28.24
N TRP A 770 -34.09 -2.93 -27.38
CA TRP A 770 -35.14 -2.45 -26.47
C TRP A 770 -36.35 -1.86 -27.23
N GLU A 771 -36.11 -1.05 -28.26
CA GLU A 771 -37.17 -0.47 -29.10
C GLU A 771 -37.96 -1.55 -29.85
N ALA A 772 -37.26 -2.53 -30.43
CA ALA A 772 -37.91 -3.66 -31.10
C ALA A 772 -38.76 -4.51 -30.14
N ASN A 773 -38.34 -4.65 -28.88
CA ASN A 773 -39.07 -5.44 -27.89
C ASN A 773 -40.28 -4.68 -27.29
N ARG A 774 -40.20 -3.35 -27.18
CA ARG A 774 -41.36 -2.50 -26.83
C ARG A 774 -42.46 -2.57 -27.89
N LEU A 775 -42.09 -2.44 -29.16
CA LEU A 775 -43.02 -2.58 -30.30
C LEU A 775 -43.70 -3.96 -30.33
N LYS A 776 -42.99 -5.03 -29.95
CA LYS A 776 -43.57 -6.38 -29.83
C LYS A 776 -44.55 -6.52 -28.66
N THR A 777 -44.33 -5.79 -27.57
CA THR A 777 -45.20 -5.81 -26.40
C THR A 777 -46.47 -4.99 -26.67
N GLU A 778 -46.34 -3.82 -27.28
CA GLU A 778 -47.46 -2.95 -27.68
C GLU A 778 -48.36 -3.59 -28.76
N ASN A 779 -47.80 -4.38 -29.68
CA ASN A 779 -48.59 -5.09 -30.71
C ASN A 779 -49.30 -6.36 -30.20
N ASN A 780 -48.97 -6.88 -29.01
CA ASN A 780 -49.57 -8.11 -28.47
C ASN A 780 -50.70 -7.85 -27.45
N ASP A 781 -50.94 -6.60 -27.04
CA ASP A 781 -52.04 -6.21 -26.15
C ASP A 781 -53.44 -6.21 -26.85
N GLY A 782 -53.52 -6.67 -28.10
CA GLY A 782 -54.76 -6.81 -28.85
C GLY A 782 -55.45 -8.19 -28.75
N SER A 783 -54.85 -9.20 -28.12
CA SER A 783 -55.49 -10.52 -27.99
C SER A 783 -55.10 -11.21 -26.69
N GLY A 784 -56.07 -11.33 -25.78
CA GLY A 784 -55.90 -11.99 -24.49
C GLY A 784 -55.34 -13.41 -24.61
N GLY A 785 -54.29 -13.68 -23.83
CA GLY A 785 -53.71 -15.02 -23.68
C GLY A 785 -52.43 -14.96 -22.85
N GLY A 786 -52.49 -15.42 -21.60
CA GLY A 786 -51.43 -15.28 -20.60
C GLY A 786 -50.08 -15.92 -20.95
N GLY A 787 -49.10 -15.08 -21.25
CA GLY A 787 -47.68 -15.41 -21.22
C GLY A 787 -46.88 -14.19 -20.78
N GLY A 788 -46.33 -14.22 -19.56
CA GLY A 788 -45.66 -13.08 -18.91
C GLY A 788 -44.46 -12.54 -19.68
N GLY A 789 -44.69 -11.58 -20.58
CA GLY A 789 -43.65 -10.72 -21.11
C GLY A 789 -43.08 -9.87 -19.99
N LYS A 790 -41.84 -10.15 -19.56
CA LYS A 790 -41.14 -9.33 -18.57
C LYS A 790 -41.07 -7.90 -19.10
N VAL A 791 -41.76 -6.97 -18.45
CA VAL A 791 -41.56 -5.53 -18.64
C VAL A 791 -40.08 -5.25 -18.36
N LEU A 792 -39.41 -4.82 -19.42
CA LEU A 792 -37.98 -4.52 -19.46
C LEU A 792 -37.71 -3.28 -18.57
N PRO A 793 -36.68 -3.28 -17.69
CA PRO A 793 -36.46 -2.15 -16.77
C PRO A 793 -36.17 -0.84 -17.51
N ASP A 794 -37.03 0.17 -17.35
CA ASP A 794 -36.89 1.47 -17.99
C ASP A 794 -35.55 2.16 -17.66
N SER A 795 -34.99 1.94 -16.47
CA SER A 795 -33.73 2.54 -16.03
C SER A 795 -32.53 2.15 -16.90
N LEU A 796 -32.44 0.87 -17.31
CA LEU A 796 -31.34 0.39 -18.15
C LEU A 796 -31.45 0.93 -19.57
N TYR A 797 -32.67 1.00 -20.11
CA TYR A 797 -32.93 1.66 -21.40
C TYR A 797 -32.48 3.12 -21.38
N PHE A 798 -32.85 3.88 -20.34
CA PHE A 798 -32.43 5.27 -20.21
C PHE A 798 -30.92 5.42 -20.03
N ALA A 799 -30.27 4.51 -19.30
CA ALA A 799 -28.81 4.52 -19.15
C ALA A 799 -28.10 4.27 -20.49
N TYR A 800 -28.55 3.28 -21.28
CA TYR A 800 -28.01 3.06 -22.62
C TYR A 800 -28.32 4.21 -23.58
N ARG A 801 -29.47 4.87 -23.46
CA ARG A 801 -29.79 6.09 -24.22
C ARG A 801 -28.84 7.24 -23.87
N LYS A 802 -28.47 7.41 -22.59
CA LYS A 802 -27.42 8.34 -22.17
C LYS A 802 -26.06 7.95 -22.76
N MET A 803 -25.72 6.67 -22.74
CA MET A 803 -24.50 6.14 -23.36
C MET A 803 -24.43 6.46 -24.85
N GLN A 804 -25.49 6.17 -25.61
CA GLN A 804 -25.57 6.47 -27.04
C GLN A 804 -25.37 7.96 -27.30
N ARG A 805 -26.04 8.82 -26.51
CA ARG A 805 -25.86 10.29 -26.62
C ARG A 805 -24.41 10.69 -26.35
N ALA A 806 -23.78 10.17 -25.30
CA ALA A 806 -22.40 10.48 -24.96
C ALA A 806 -21.41 9.98 -26.04
N THR A 807 -21.64 8.79 -26.59
CA THR A 807 -20.80 8.25 -27.67
C THR A 807 -20.99 9.03 -28.98
N SER A 808 -22.19 9.52 -29.27
CA SER A 808 -22.46 10.31 -30.48
C SER A 808 -22.12 11.80 -30.34
N ALA A 809 -21.96 12.32 -29.11
CA ALA A 809 -21.62 13.72 -28.83
C ALA A 809 -20.12 14.03 -28.95
N SER A 810 -19.31 13.09 -29.46
CA SER A 810 -17.88 13.32 -29.67
C SER A 810 -17.64 14.48 -30.63
N LEU A 811 -16.77 15.42 -30.24
CA LEU A 811 -16.34 16.52 -31.12
C LEU A 811 -15.51 16.01 -32.30
N ILE A 812 -14.96 14.80 -32.17
CA ILE A 812 -14.04 14.18 -33.13
C ILE A 812 -14.51 12.75 -33.41
N LYS A 813 -14.46 12.34 -34.67
CA LYS A 813 -14.76 10.96 -35.05
C LYS A 813 -13.66 10.02 -34.55
N VAL A 814 -14.02 9.16 -33.61
CA VAL A 814 -13.08 8.23 -32.95
C VAL A 814 -12.34 7.34 -33.94
N GLN A 815 -13.04 6.87 -34.98
CA GLN A 815 -12.46 6.00 -36.01
C GLN A 815 -11.39 6.71 -36.84
N GLU A 816 -11.67 7.94 -37.30
CA GLU A 816 -10.70 8.75 -38.06
C GLU A 816 -9.48 9.11 -37.20
N PHE A 817 -9.70 9.47 -35.94
CA PHE A 817 -8.58 9.73 -35.02
C PHE A 817 -7.73 8.48 -34.76
N ASN A 818 -8.36 7.31 -34.62
CA ASN A 818 -7.63 6.05 -34.48
C ASN A 818 -6.81 5.69 -35.73
N GLU A 819 -7.30 5.95 -36.93
CA GLU A 819 -6.55 5.76 -38.18
C GLU A 819 -5.30 6.65 -38.24
N ILE A 820 -5.42 7.89 -37.76
CA ILE A 820 -4.28 8.81 -37.64
C ILE A 820 -3.25 8.29 -36.65
N LEU A 821 -3.68 7.79 -35.48
CA LEU A 821 -2.77 7.21 -34.49
C LEU A 821 -2.02 5.98 -35.05
N GLN A 822 -2.70 5.14 -35.83
CA GLN A 822 -2.10 3.95 -36.46
C GLN A 822 -1.09 4.35 -37.55
N GLY A 823 -1.44 5.32 -38.39
CA GLY A 823 -0.54 5.87 -39.40
C GLY A 823 0.71 6.49 -38.76
N PHE A 824 0.53 7.31 -37.74
CA PHE A 824 1.63 7.90 -36.98
C PHE A 824 2.50 6.84 -36.30
N ALA A 825 1.91 5.81 -35.70
CA ALA A 825 2.64 4.70 -35.08
C ALA A 825 3.47 3.91 -36.10
N GLN A 826 2.98 3.74 -37.33
CA GLN A 826 3.73 3.11 -38.43
C GLN A 826 4.91 3.98 -38.87
N ASP A 827 4.73 5.30 -38.99
CA ASP A 827 5.81 6.24 -39.32
C ASP A 827 6.90 6.23 -38.25
N VAL A 828 6.51 6.25 -36.96
CA VAL A 828 7.43 6.13 -35.82
C VAL A 828 8.25 4.83 -35.87
N ARG A 829 7.59 3.68 -36.10
CA ARG A 829 8.29 2.39 -36.20
C ARG A 829 9.31 2.40 -37.35
N THR A 830 8.92 2.97 -38.49
CA THR A 830 9.79 3.10 -39.67
C THR A 830 11.00 4.01 -39.35
N ALA A 831 10.78 5.12 -38.65
CA ALA A 831 11.85 6.04 -38.25
C ALA A 831 12.85 5.40 -37.27
N TYR A 832 12.38 4.62 -36.30
CA TYR A 832 13.27 3.86 -35.41
C TYR A 832 14.10 2.84 -36.17
N GLN A 833 13.47 2.01 -37.02
CA GLN A 833 14.17 1.01 -37.83
C GLN A 833 15.25 1.67 -38.70
N ALA A 834 14.92 2.74 -39.42
CA ALA A 834 15.87 3.42 -40.29
C ALA A 834 17.05 4.07 -39.54
N SER A 835 16.78 4.68 -38.37
CA SER A 835 17.79 5.43 -37.62
C SER A 835 18.69 4.55 -36.76
N LEU A 836 18.15 3.52 -36.12
CA LEU A 836 18.90 2.70 -35.15
C LEU A 836 19.79 1.66 -35.86
N SER A 837 19.33 1.08 -36.97
CA SER A 837 20.15 0.18 -37.80
C SER A 837 21.37 0.89 -38.39
N ARG A 838 21.24 2.16 -38.81
CA ARG A 838 22.35 2.94 -39.39
C ARG A 838 23.46 3.28 -38.38
N ARG A 839 23.11 3.47 -37.10
CA ARG A 839 24.04 3.94 -36.06
C ARG A 839 25.05 2.86 -35.65
N GLN A 840 24.72 1.58 -35.78
CA GLN A 840 25.63 0.48 -35.47
C GLN A 840 26.58 0.14 -36.62
N SER A 841 26.15 0.26 -37.88
CA SER A 841 27.02 0.05 -39.04
C SER A 841 28.16 1.08 -39.13
N GLY A 842 27.97 2.29 -38.58
CA GLY A 842 29.00 3.34 -38.55
C GLY A 842 30.08 3.18 -37.47
N ASN A 843 29.85 2.36 -36.44
CA ASN A 843 30.82 2.11 -35.36
C ASN A 843 31.77 0.92 -35.66
N ASN A 844 31.49 0.12 -36.69
CA ASN A 844 32.43 -0.87 -37.21
C ASN A 844 33.27 -0.24 -38.32
N GLN A 845 34.38 0.41 -37.97
CA GLN A 845 35.44 0.66 -38.95
C GLN A 845 35.91 -0.70 -39.51
N PRO A 846 36.12 -0.83 -40.83
CA PRO A 846 36.72 -2.04 -41.39
C PRO A 846 38.19 -2.11 -40.97
N GLN A 847 38.49 -2.81 -39.88
CA GLN A 847 39.83 -3.35 -39.72
C GLN A 847 40.05 -4.36 -40.85
N GLN A 848 40.98 -4.03 -41.75
CA GLN A 848 41.57 -4.98 -42.69
C GLN A 848 42.23 -6.11 -41.88
N GLN A 849 41.46 -7.13 -41.52
CA GLN A 849 41.99 -8.38 -40.99
C GLN A 849 42.02 -9.41 -42.11
N HIS A 850 43.25 -9.88 -42.36
CA HIS A 850 43.58 -10.95 -43.28
C HIS A 850 42.63 -12.16 -43.12
N ALA A 851 42.14 -12.65 -44.26
CA ALA A 851 41.32 -13.85 -44.35
C ALA A 851 42.06 -15.06 -43.75
N SER A 852 41.58 -15.54 -42.61
CA SER A 852 41.89 -16.88 -42.10
C SER A 852 40.72 -17.81 -42.44
N PRO A 853 40.92 -18.90 -43.19
CA PRO A 853 39.83 -19.77 -43.63
C PRO A 853 39.47 -20.77 -42.53
N GLN A 854 38.64 -20.37 -41.58
CA GLN A 854 37.90 -21.31 -40.72
C GLN A 854 36.63 -20.64 -40.19
N GLN A 855 35.69 -20.33 -41.10
CA GLN A 855 34.37 -19.82 -40.75
C GLN A 855 33.50 -20.93 -40.17
N ASN A 856 33.21 -20.77 -38.88
CA ASN A 856 32.22 -21.55 -38.15
C ASN A 856 30.82 -21.05 -38.55
N LYS A 857 29.98 -21.92 -39.15
CA LYS A 857 28.68 -21.57 -39.77
C LYS A 857 27.60 -20.99 -38.83
N ASN A 858 27.89 -20.82 -37.52
CA ASN A 858 26.95 -20.29 -36.52
C ASN A 858 27.19 -18.82 -36.13
N GLN A 859 28.19 -18.13 -36.69
CA GLN A 859 28.47 -16.71 -36.37
C GLN A 859 27.42 -15.68 -36.86
N PRO A 860 26.74 -15.82 -38.03
CA PRO A 860 25.80 -14.81 -38.52
C PRO A 860 24.60 -14.59 -37.58
N GLN A 861 24.09 -15.68 -36.99
CA GLN A 861 22.87 -15.67 -36.19
C GLN A 861 23.09 -15.07 -34.79
N GLN A 862 24.32 -15.17 -34.26
CA GLN A 862 24.66 -14.61 -32.95
C GLN A 862 24.89 -13.09 -33.02
N GLN A 863 25.42 -12.61 -34.15
CA GLN A 863 25.63 -11.17 -34.40
C GLN A 863 24.30 -10.45 -34.68
N GLN A 864 23.40 -11.08 -35.45
CA GLN A 864 22.07 -10.55 -35.73
C GLN A 864 21.18 -10.47 -34.47
N ASN A 865 21.24 -11.48 -33.59
CA ASN A 865 20.56 -11.43 -32.30
C ASN A 865 21.07 -10.31 -31.37
N ALA A 866 22.36 -9.97 -31.43
CA ALA A 866 22.95 -8.89 -30.64
C ALA A 866 22.53 -7.50 -31.16
N GLU A 867 22.46 -7.35 -32.49
CA GLU A 867 21.95 -6.14 -33.17
C GLU A 867 20.48 -5.87 -32.79
N ASP A 868 19.62 -6.89 -32.87
CA ASP A 868 18.21 -6.77 -32.50
C ASP A 868 18.02 -6.38 -31.03
N GLN A 869 18.85 -6.92 -30.12
CA GLN A 869 18.82 -6.55 -28.70
C GLN A 869 19.26 -5.11 -28.45
N PHE A 870 20.28 -4.63 -29.17
CA PHE A 870 20.74 -3.24 -29.07
C PHE A 870 19.65 -2.27 -29.53
N ILE A 871 19.05 -2.52 -30.70
CA ILE A 871 17.98 -1.68 -31.25
C ILE A 871 16.80 -1.59 -30.27
N LYS A 872 16.33 -2.72 -29.75
CA LYS A 872 15.24 -2.75 -28.76
C LYS A 872 15.58 -1.97 -27.49
N LYS A 873 16.80 -2.10 -26.98
CA LYS A 873 17.24 -1.36 -25.79
C LYS A 873 17.33 0.15 -26.05
N ALA A 874 17.84 0.56 -27.20
CA ALA A 874 17.93 1.96 -27.58
C ALA A 874 16.53 2.58 -27.78
N GLN A 875 15.61 1.85 -28.40
CA GLN A 875 14.22 2.25 -28.55
C GLN A 875 13.54 2.43 -27.19
N ALA A 876 13.66 1.44 -26.29
CA ALA A 876 13.11 1.53 -24.94
C ALA A 876 13.65 2.74 -24.15
N HIS A 877 14.91 3.13 -24.37
CA HIS A 877 15.50 4.32 -23.76
C HIS A 877 14.85 5.61 -24.30
N CYS A 878 14.72 5.75 -25.62
CA CYS A 878 14.05 6.89 -26.23
C CYS A 878 12.60 7.03 -25.76
N GLU A 879 11.87 5.91 -25.66
CA GLU A 879 10.49 5.88 -25.20
C GLU A 879 10.34 6.28 -23.73
N LEU A 880 11.27 5.84 -22.87
CA LEU A 880 11.33 6.27 -21.48
C LEU A 880 11.62 7.76 -21.37
N ASP A 881 12.63 8.26 -22.09
CA ASP A 881 13.01 9.68 -22.03
C ASP A 881 11.84 10.57 -22.49
N MET A 882 11.11 10.19 -23.55
CA MET A 882 9.89 10.89 -23.96
C MET A 882 8.80 10.84 -22.88
N LEU A 883 8.58 9.70 -22.21
CA LEU A 883 7.61 9.62 -21.10
C LEU A 883 7.96 10.58 -19.96
N LEU A 884 9.26 10.80 -19.73
CA LEU A 884 9.80 11.70 -18.71
C LEU A 884 9.86 13.17 -19.16
N GLY A 885 9.25 13.51 -20.31
CA GLY A 885 9.19 14.88 -20.81
C GLY A 885 10.43 15.36 -21.56
N ALA A 886 11.33 14.46 -21.94
CA ALA A 886 12.46 14.79 -22.82
C ALA A 886 11.99 14.99 -24.27
N ASN A 887 12.90 15.46 -25.11
CA ASN A 887 12.62 15.68 -26.52
C ASN A 887 12.42 14.35 -27.26
N PRO A 888 11.49 14.26 -28.24
CA PRO A 888 11.47 13.13 -29.16
C PRO A 888 12.84 12.92 -29.82
N PRO A 889 13.21 11.68 -30.16
CA PRO A 889 14.51 11.42 -30.77
C PRO A 889 14.62 12.16 -32.12
N PRO A 890 15.83 12.57 -32.57
CA PRO A 890 15.98 13.36 -33.79
C PRO A 890 15.36 12.73 -35.05
N CYS A 891 15.25 11.39 -35.11
CA CYS A 891 14.60 10.70 -36.20
C CYS A 891 13.08 10.96 -36.31
N PHE A 892 12.45 11.47 -35.25
CA PHE A 892 11.03 11.84 -35.27
C PHE A 892 10.77 13.19 -35.92
N ARG A 893 11.80 14.03 -36.16
CA ARG A 893 11.60 15.33 -36.81
C ARG A 893 10.85 15.20 -38.13
N GLU A 894 11.28 14.28 -39.00
CA GLU A 894 10.62 14.04 -40.29
C GLU A 894 9.21 13.49 -40.14
N VAL A 895 8.98 12.64 -39.12
CA VAL A 895 7.65 12.11 -38.79
C VAL A 895 6.71 13.23 -38.37
N LEU A 896 7.18 14.13 -37.50
CA LEU A 896 6.44 15.29 -37.04
C LEU A 896 6.19 16.29 -38.16
N LEU A 897 7.19 16.57 -38.99
CA LEU A 897 7.03 17.47 -40.13
C LEU A 897 5.98 16.92 -41.10
N LYS A 898 6.04 15.64 -41.45
CA LYS A 898 5.02 14.97 -42.27
C LYS A 898 3.64 15.05 -41.61
N PHE A 899 3.56 14.78 -40.31
CA PHE A 899 2.30 14.84 -39.57
C PHE A 899 1.67 16.24 -39.61
N PHE A 900 2.40 17.29 -39.26
CA PHE A 900 1.88 18.66 -39.19
C PHE A 900 1.64 19.31 -40.56
N THR A 901 2.36 18.90 -41.61
CA THR A 901 2.23 19.50 -42.95
C THR A 901 1.31 18.73 -43.89
N GLN A 902 1.08 17.42 -43.66
CA GLN A 902 0.29 16.58 -44.56
C GLN A 902 -0.91 15.94 -43.86
N THR A 903 -0.69 15.24 -42.74
CA THR A 903 -1.74 14.45 -42.09
C THR A 903 -2.72 15.30 -41.31
N LEU A 904 -2.22 16.18 -40.44
CA LEU A 904 -3.02 17.00 -39.54
C LEU A 904 -3.88 18.03 -40.30
N PRO A 905 -3.42 18.70 -41.39
CA PRO A 905 -4.27 19.59 -42.18
C PRO A 905 -5.44 18.87 -42.86
N VAL A 906 -5.23 17.66 -43.38
CA VAL A 906 -6.31 16.83 -43.94
C VAL A 906 -7.34 16.49 -42.86
N PHE A 907 -6.87 16.12 -41.67
CA PHE A 907 -7.77 15.86 -40.55
C PHE A 907 -8.51 17.12 -40.06
N LYS A 908 -7.83 18.27 -39.99
CA LYS A 908 -8.41 19.58 -39.65
C LYS A 908 -9.55 19.94 -40.61
N SER A 909 -9.51 19.51 -41.87
CA SER A 909 -10.62 19.74 -42.82
C SER A 909 -11.90 18.93 -42.50
N HIS A 910 -11.81 17.87 -41.70
CA HIS A 910 -12.95 17.03 -41.28
C HIS A 910 -13.47 17.36 -39.88
N VAL A 911 -12.80 18.24 -39.15
CA VAL A 911 -13.13 18.65 -37.78
C VAL A 911 -13.55 20.11 -37.79
N ASP A 912 -14.59 20.46 -37.02
CA ASP A 912 -15.06 21.84 -36.87
C ASP A 912 -14.24 22.55 -35.77
N PRO A 913 -13.29 23.45 -36.11
CA PRO A 913 -12.40 24.04 -35.12
C PRO A 913 -13.13 24.97 -34.14
N ALA A 914 -14.27 25.57 -34.55
CA ALA A 914 -15.04 26.43 -33.68
C ALA A 914 -15.66 25.62 -32.53
N LYS A 915 -16.10 24.39 -32.78
CA LYS A 915 -16.63 23.52 -31.72
C LYS A 915 -15.57 23.05 -30.73
N LEU A 916 -14.32 22.89 -31.16
CA LEU A 916 -13.20 22.59 -30.26
C LEU A 916 -12.89 23.82 -29.39
N TYR A 917 -12.75 24.99 -30.00
CA TYR A 917 -12.44 26.23 -29.30
C TYR A 917 -13.46 26.60 -28.20
N PHE A 918 -14.75 26.35 -28.43
CA PHE A 918 -15.81 26.60 -27.45
C PHE A 918 -16.19 25.38 -26.59
N ALA A 919 -15.44 24.28 -26.68
CA ALA A 919 -15.69 23.09 -25.87
C ALA A 919 -15.37 23.35 -24.39
N ASN A 920 -16.09 22.66 -23.50
CA ASN A 920 -15.79 22.66 -22.08
C ASN A 920 -14.85 21.49 -21.74
N TYR A 921 -13.63 21.79 -21.30
CA TYR A 921 -12.63 20.81 -20.89
C TYR A 921 -12.49 20.66 -19.35
N GLU A 922 -13.36 21.30 -18.55
CA GLU A 922 -13.29 21.32 -17.08
C GLU A 922 -13.24 19.90 -16.45
N VAL A 923 -13.93 18.91 -17.05
CA VAL A 923 -13.95 17.51 -16.55
C VAL A 923 -12.57 16.83 -16.59
N LEU A 924 -11.63 17.36 -17.37
CA LEU A 924 -10.25 16.85 -17.44
C LEU A 924 -9.40 17.34 -16.28
N GLU A 925 -9.79 18.41 -15.59
CA GLU A 925 -9.05 19.03 -14.48
C GLU A 925 -7.61 19.46 -14.83
N ILE A 926 -7.34 19.78 -16.10
CA ILE A 926 -6.00 20.16 -16.60
C ILE A 926 -5.84 21.66 -16.93
N GLU A 927 -6.93 22.42 -16.82
CA GLU A 927 -6.92 23.87 -16.99
C GLU A 927 -6.34 24.54 -15.75
N GLU A 928 -5.19 25.18 -15.92
CA GLU A 928 -4.37 25.67 -14.80
C GLU A 928 -4.28 27.20 -14.78
N ASN A 929 -5.13 27.88 -15.54
CA ASN A 929 -5.22 29.33 -15.50
C ASN A 929 -5.58 29.77 -14.07
N PRO A 930 -4.86 30.73 -13.45
CA PRO A 930 -5.14 31.18 -12.10
C PRO A 930 -6.60 31.59 -11.85
N ARG A 931 -7.27 32.18 -12.87
CA ARG A 931 -8.69 32.56 -12.78
C ARG A 931 -9.61 31.34 -12.70
N ILE A 932 -9.34 30.31 -13.50
CA ILE A 932 -10.13 29.07 -13.53
C ILE A 932 -9.91 28.29 -12.24
N LEU A 933 -8.66 28.18 -11.77
CA LEU A 933 -8.34 27.56 -10.49
C LEU A 933 -9.01 28.27 -9.31
N ALA A 934 -9.01 29.61 -9.29
CA ALA A 934 -9.72 30.39 -8.28
C ALA A 934 -11.23 30.16 -8.32
N ALA A 935 -11.83 30.12 -9.51
CA ALA A 935 -13.24 29.82 -9.69
C ALA A 935 -13.60 28.40 -9.22
N ARG A 936 -12.78 27.39 -9.54
CA ARG A 936 -12.94 26.01 -9.06
C ARG A 936 -12.85 25.93 -7.53
N LYS A 937 -11.85 26.59 -6.94
CA LYS A 937 -11.68 26.67 -5.47
C LYS A 937 -12.91 27.30 -4.81
N ALA A 938 -13.45 28.36 -5.38
CA ALA A 938 -14.65 29.02 -4.87
C ALA A 938 -15.92 28.15 -4.97
N ARG A 939 -16.07 27.37 -6.05
CA ARG A 939 -17.21 26.46 -6.25
C ARG A 939 -17.23 25.29 -5.25
N ARG A 940 -16.07 24.86 -4.73
CA ARG A 940 -15.91 23.68 -3.85
C ARG A 940 -16.52 22.40 -4.45
N LYS A 941 -16.36 22.26 -5.77
CA LYS A 941 -16.83 21.10 -6.52
C LYS A 941 -15.67 20.32 -7.09
N TYR A 942 -15.84 19.01 -7.15
CA TYR A 942 -14.79 18.05 -7.46
C TYR A 942 -15.27 17.07 -8.53
N ILE A 943 -14.36 16.54 -9.35
CA ILE A 943 -14.71 15.48 -10.28
C ILE A 943 -14.48 14.14 -9.60
N ASP A 944 -15.55 13.37 -9.44
CA ASP A 944 -15.48 11.99 -8.96
C ASP A 944 -14.63 11.14 -9.92
N VAL A 945 -13.59 10.48 -9.40
CA VAL A 945 -12.66 9.73 -10.24
C VAL A 945 -13.26 8.46 -10.85
N PHE A 946 -14.30 7.89 -10.24
CA PHE A 946 -15.02 6.71 -10.73
C PHE A 946 -16.13 7.09 -11.70
N THR A 947 -17.07 7.94 -11.27
CA THR A 947 -18.25 8.31 -12.08
C THR A 947 -17.94 9.39 -13.11
N LYS A 948 -16.84 10.13 -12.96
CA LYS A 948 -16.47 11.30 -13.78
C LYS A 948 -17.53 12.40 -13.78
N ARG A 949 -18.31 12.49 -12.70
CA ARG A 949 -19.31 13.53 -12.49
C ARG A 949 -18.84 14.51 -11.44
N GLU A 950 -19.39 15.71 -11.50
CA GLU A 950 -19.16 16.73 -10.50
C GLU A 950 -19.88 16.37 -9.19
N ILE A 951 -19.15 16.40 -8.09
CA ILE A 951 -19.63 16.13 -6.72
C ILE A 951 -19.28 17.31 -5.81
N GLN A 952 -20.13 17.58 -4.81
CA GLN A 952 -19.97 18.69 -3.86
C GLN A 952 -19.82 18.17 -2.44
N PHE A 953 -18.81 18.67 -1.70
CA PHE A 953 -18.57 18.22 -0.33
C PHE A 953 -19.85 18.42 0.51
N PRO A 954 -20.23 17.43 1.35
CA PRO A 954 -21.31 17.62 2.31
C PRO A 954 -20.91 18.76 3.24
N THR A 955 -21.50 19.93 3.03
CA THR A 955 -21.43 21.00 4.02
C THR A 955 -22.26 20.54 5.20
N SER A 956 -21.73 20.68 6.43
CA SER A 956 -22.52 20.46 7.63
C SER A 956 -23.76 21.33 7.51
N SER A 957 -24.93 20.70 7.53
CA SER A 957 -26.22 21.38 7.46
C SER A 957 -26.43 22.19 8.74
N GLY A 958 -25.87 23.40 8.75
CA GLY A 958 -26.13 24.46 9.74
C GLY A 958 -27.28 25.38 9.34
N ASP A 959 -27.77 25.32 8.10
CA ASP A 959 -28.92 26.11 7.66
C ASP A 959 -30.20 25.27 7.61
N ALA A 960 -30.58 24.76 8.79
CA ALA A 960 -31.98 24.49 9.07
C ALA A 960 -32.67 25.82 9.44
N ARG A 961 -32.89 26.69 8.44
CA ARG A 961 -33.90 27.74 8.54
C ARG A 961 -34.83 27.68 7.33
N GLY A 962 -35.93 26.97 7.54
CA GLY A 962 -37.26 27.29 7.02
C GLY A 962 -37.51 26.97 5.55
N GLY A 963 -38.35 25.96 5.29
CA GLY A 963 -38.96 25.79 3.97
C GLY A 963 -39.62 24.45 3.71
N GLY A 964 -40.53 24.01 4.58
CA GLY A 964 -41.48 22.95 4.23
C GLY A 964 -42.51 23.50 3.24
N GLY A 965 -42.61 22.91 2.05
CA GLY A 965 -43.61 23.27 1.05
C GLY A 965 -43.57 22.36 -0.18
N ILE A 966 -44.62 21.56 -0.36
CA ILE A 966 -44.79 20.49 -1.33
C ILE A 966 -45.24 21.02 -2.71
N GLY A 967 -44.63 20.51 -3.78
CA GLY A 967 -45.34 20.00 -4.97
C GLY A 967 -45.58 20.92 -6.18
N GLY A 968 -45.16 20.46 -7.37
CA GLY A 968 -45.93 20.60 -8.61
C GLY A 968 -45.24 21.23 -9.84
N GLY A 969 -44.89 20.38 -10.83
CA GLY A 969 -45.29 20.59 -12.23
C GLY A 969 -44.48 21.51 -13.17
N SER A 970 -43.76 20.85 -14.10
CA SER A 970 -43.77 21.11 -15.56
C SER A 970 -43.09 22.35 -16.18
N ALA A 971 -42.06 22.03 -16.97
CA ALA A 971 -41.80 22.46 -18.36
C ALA A 971 -41.04 23.76 -18.71
N ALA A 972 -40.09 23.51 -19.63
CA ALA A 972 -39.74 24.28 -20.83
C ALA A 972 -38.61 25.33 -20.77
N ALA A 973 -37.72 25.15 -21.74
CA ALA A 973 -36.55 25.93 -22.09
C ALA A 973 -36.90 27.25 -22.81
N ALA A 974 -36.03 28.25 -22.72
CA ALA A 974 -35.68 29.11 -23.86
C ALA A 974 -34.43 29.97 -23.58
N ALA A 975 -33.42 29.76 -24.44
CA ALA A 975 -32.60 30.73 -25.17
C ALA A 975 -31.88 31.91 -24.47
N ALA A 976 -30.60 31.99 -24.85
CA ALA A 976 -29.68 33.11 -24.73
C ALA A 976 -30.13 34.36 -25.52
N ALA A 977 -29.70 35.55 -25.07
CA ALA A 977 -28.95 36.53 -25.89
C ALA A 977 -28.62 37.82 -25.11
N ALA A 978 -27.32 38.14 -25.11
CA ALA A 978 -26.70 39.43 -25.44
C ALA A 978 -26.96 40.74 -24.64
N ALA A 979 -25.81 41.31 -24.26
CA ALA A 979 -25.37 42.68 -24.49
C ALA A 979 -25.47 43.72 -23.35
N ALA A 980 -24.35 44.45 -23.27
CA ALA A 980 -24.05 45.58 -22.41
C ALA A 980 -24.92 46.81 -22.68
N ALA A 981 -25.15 47.62 -21.65
CA ALA A 981 -24.78 49.04 -21.57
C ALA A 981 -25.57 49.77 -20.48
N GLY A 982 -24.83 50.55 -19.68
CA GLY A 982 -25.15 51.85 -19.10
C GLY A 982 -26.58 52.23 -18.67
N GLY A 983 -26.68 52.63 -17.40
CA GLY A 983 -27.24 53.95 -17.07
C GLY A 983 -28.61 54.00 -16.39
N GLY A 984 -28.59 54.43 -15.12
CA GLY A 984 -29.48 55.48 -14.62
C GLY A 984 -30.85 55.08 -14.05
N GLY A 985 -30.95 55.17 -12.72
CA GLY A 985 -31.95 56.01 -12.07
C GLY A 985 -33.33 55.44 -11.70
N GLY A 986 -33.54 55.26 -10.38
CA GLY A 986 -34.57 56.01 -9.64
C GLY A 986 -35.95 55.37 -9.38
N GLY A 987 -36.23 55.13 -8.08
CA GLY A 987 -37.56 55.21 -7.41
C GLY A 987 -38.56 54.07 -7.73
N GLY A 988 -39.33 53.49 -6.81
CA GLY A 988 -39.68 53.75 -5.41
C GLY A 988 -41.06 53.12 -5.12
N GLY A 989 -41.28 52.63 -3.89
CA GLY A 989 -42.59 52.33 -3.23
C GLY A 989 -43.35 51.08 -3.70
N GLU A 990 -43.59 50.06 -2.85
CA GLU A 990 -44.68 49.97 -1.83
C GLU A 990 -46.08 50.08 -2.46
N ASP A 991 -47.10 49.28 -2.16
CA ASP A 991 -47.37 48.18 -1.22
C ASP A 991 -48.77 47.68 -1.65
N ASP A 992 -49.12 46.39 -1.49
CA ASP A 992 -50.47 45.91 -1.85
C ASP A 992 -51.04 44.94 -0.79
N GLY A 993 -52.23 45.29 -0.32
CA GLY A 993 -52.93 44.67 0.80
C GLY A 993 -53.99 43.65 0.39
N LYS A 994 -53.86 42.44 0.93
CA LYS A 994 -54.84 41.64 1.71
C LYS A 994 -56.28 41.36 1.20
N ARG A 995 -56.68 40.11 1.52
CA ARG A 995 -58.03 39.46 1.67
C ARG A 995 -58.56 38.75 0.41
N GLY A 996 -59.12 37.54 0.45
CA GLY A 996 -59.46 36.61 1.54
C GLY A 996 -60.71 35.76 1.17
N GLY A 997 -60.79 34.51 1.67
CA GLY A 997 -62.01 33.68 1.76
C GLY A 997 -61.89 32.27 1.10
N THR A 998 -61.85 31.14 1.85
CA THR A 998 -62.95 30.30 2.44
C THR A 998 -63.87 29.64 1.39
N THR A 999 -64.25 28.34 1.37
CA THR A 999 -64.43 27.27 2.39
C THR A 999 -64.81 25.90 1.76
N GLY A 1000 -64.65 24.79 2.53
CA GLY A 1000 -65.50 23.55 2.56
C GLY A 1000 -65.10 22.38 1.63
N ALA A 1001 -64.62 21.21 2.09
CA ALA A 1001 -65.22 20.10 2.88
C ALA A 1001 -66.23 19.24 2.07
N GLY A 1002 -66.22 17.89 2.05
CA GLY A 1002 -65.43 16.87 2.74
C GLY A 1002 -65.91 15.43 2.37
N GLU A 1003 -65.11 14.44 2.82
CA GLU A 1003 -65.45 13.06 3.28
C GLU A 1003 -66.09 12.03 2.31
N GLY A 1004 -65.78 10.72 2.31
CA GLY A 1004 -64.89 9.89 3.13
C GLY A 1004 -65.03 8.37 2.82
N GLN A 1005 -63.99 7.61 3.23
CA GLN A 1005 -63.99 6.27 3.88
C GLN A 1005 -64.40 4.96 3.14
N THR A 1006 -63.47 4.02 2.81
CA THR A 1006 -62.98 2.78 3.52
C THR A 1006 -63.73 1.45 3.18
N PRO A 1007 -63.30 0.19 3.51
CA PRO A 1007 -61.97 -0.42 3.77
C PRO A 1007 -61.75 -1.93 3.31
N SER A 1008 -60.47 -2.39 3.43
CA SER A 1008 -59.89 -3.64 4.04
C SER A 1008 -60.07 -5.12 3.56
N GLN A 1009 -58.89 -5.81 3.59
CA GLN A 1009 -58.54 -7.23 3.98
C GLN A 1009 -58.81 -8.40 2.98
N ASN A 1010 -58.04 -9.50 2.82
CA ASN A 1010 -56.99 -10.18 3.63
C ASN A 1010 -56.23 -11.32 2.84
N THR A 1011 -54.94 -11.62 3.18
CA THR A 1011 -54.17 -12.93 3.18
C THR A 1011 -54.04 -13.83 1.91
N LEU A 1012 -53.00 -14.63 1.56
CA LEU A 1012 -51.95 -15.47 2.22
C LEU A 1012 -50.88 -15.94 1.16
N ALA A 1013 -49.67 -16.37 1.58
CA ALA A 1013 -48.50 -16.88 0.79
C ALA A 1013 -48.61 -18.40 0.36
N PRO A 1014 -47.59 -19.18 -0.14
CA PRO A 1014 -46.18 -18.93 -0.57
C PRO A 1014 -45.66 -19.70 -1.85
N GLY A 1015 -44.43 -19.42 -2.30
CA GLY A 1015 -43.47 -20.45 -2.81
C GLY A 1015 -43.30 -20.71 -4.33
N GLY A 1016 -42.04 -20.83 -4.79
CA GLY A 1016 -41.65 -21.57 -6.02
C GLY A 1016 -40.75 -20.83 -7.01
N GLY A 1017 -39.44 -21.07 -6.94
CA GLY A 1017 -38.46 -20.58 -7.92
C GLY A 1017 -38.42 -21.40 -9.21
N ILE A 1018 -38.28 -20.73 -10.36
CA ILE A 1018 -38.04 -21.37 -11.66
C ILE A 1018 -36.91 -20.63 -12.39
N SER A 1019 -35.81 -21.34 -12.63
CA SER A 1019 -34.68 -20.93 -13.46
C SER A 1019 -34.99 -21.15 -14.94
N ILE A 1020 -34.80 -20.14 -15.78
CA ILE A 1020 -34.86 -20.28 -17.25
C ILE A 1020 -33.49 -19.95 -17.83
N LYS A 1021 -32.88 -20.99 -18.39
CA LYS A 1021 -31.64 -21.03 -19.15
C LYS A 1021 -31.98 -20.65 -20.60
N ILE A 1022 -31.37 -19.62 -21.16
CA ILE A 1022 -31.55 -19.28 -22.58
C ILE A 1022 -30.47 -20.00 -23.39
N GLU A 1023 -30.88 -21.06 -24.08
CA GLU A 1023 -30.10 -21.75 -25.10
C GLU A 1023 -30.11 -20.95 -26.41
N LEU A 1024 -28.92 -20.69 -26.96
CA LEU A 1024 -28.74 -20.26 -28.35
C LEU A 1024 -28.74 -21.52 -29.22
N GLY A 1025 -29.81 -21.71 -29.99
CA GLY A 1025 -30.02 -22.87 -30.84
C GLY A 1025 -29.01 -23.00 -31.97
N THR A 1026 -28.51 -24.23 -32.12
CA THR A 1026 -27.70 -24.75 -33.23
C THR A 1026 -28.57 -25.39 -34.32
N GLY A 1027 -28.16 -25.26 -35.57
CA GLY A 1027 -28.53 -26.13 -36.70
C GLY A 1027 -27.92 -25.55 -37.99
N SER A 1028 -27.24 -26.28 -38.88
CA SER A 1028 -27.04 -27.72 -39.07
C SER A 1028 -25.79 -27.94 -39.92
N THR A 1029 -24.99 -28.96 -39.60
CA THR A 1029 -23.95 -29.53 -40.48
C THR A 1029 -24.52 -30.73 -41.26
N PRO A 1030 -23.97 -31.06 -42.45
CA PRO A 1030 -23.95 -32.43 -42.91
C PRO A 1030 -22.54 -33.05 -42.77
N ASN A 1031 -22.54 -34.27 -42.26
CA ASN A 1031 -21.45 -35.25 -42.18
C ASN A 1031 -20.76 -35.51 -43.53
N LEU A 1032 -19.47 -35.92 -43.49
CA LEU A 1032 -19.05 -37.26 -43.90
C LEU A 1032 -17.54 -37.50 -43.72
N LYS A 1033 -17.21 -38.67 -43.18
CA LYS A 1033 -15.88 -39.30 -43.14
C LYS A 1033 -15.38 -39.56 -44.57
N GLY A 1034 -14.06 -39.48 -44.75
CA GLY A 1034 -13.34 -40.36 -45.67
C GLY A 1034 -12.20 -39.74 -46.48
N VAL A 1035 -11.03 -40.38 -46.35
CA VAL A 1035 -10.08 -40.69 -47.44
C VAL A 1035 -8.85 -39.77 -47.63
N SER A 1036 -7.70 -40.42 -47.34
CA SER A 1036 -6.37 -40.34 -47.97
C SER A 1036 -5.52 -39.06 -47.94
N THR A 1037 -4.38 -39.20 -47.26
CA THR A 1037 -3.06 -38.67 -47.67
C THR A 1037 -2.70 -39.06 -49.12
N PRO A 1038 -1.77 -38.32 -49.75
CA PRO A 1038 -0.49 -38.97 -50.03
C PRO A 1038 0.73 -38.23 -49.50
N ALA A 1039 1.75 -39.05 -49.25
CA ALA A 1039 3.15 -38.78 -48.90
C ALA A 1039 3.85 -37.79 -49.85
N GLY A 1040 5.01 -37.20 -49.51
CA GLY A 1040 5.90 -37.43 -48.39
C GLY A 1040 7.18 -36.58 -48.49
N GLY A 1041 8.20 -36.97 -47.73
CA GLY A 1041 9.57 -36.48 -47.86
C GLY A 1041 10.13 -35.88 -46.58
N GLY A 1042 10.81 -36.72 -45.79
CA GLY A 1042 11.33 -36.38 -44.46
C GLY A 1042 12.67 -35.67 -44.41
N GLY A 1043 13.17 -35.52 -43.18
CA GLY A 1043 14.53 -35.08 -42.86
C GLY A 1043 14.61 -34.50 -41.46
N GLY A 1044 14.87 -35.35 -40.46
CA GLY A 1044 15.08 -34.93 -39.08
C GLY A 1044 16.47 -34.31 -38.85
N SER A 1045 16.57 -33.50 -37.80
CA SER A 1045 17.74 -33.47 -36.92
C SER A 1045 17.38 -32.71 -35.64
N GLY A 1046 17.67 -33.32 -34.49
CA GLY A 1046 17.51 -32.74 -33.17
C GLY A 1046 18.56 -31.66 -32.89
N GLY A 1047 18.16 -30.68 -32.09
CA GLY A 1047 19.03 -29.61 -31.60
C GLY A 1047 18.43 -28.98 -30.36
N ASN A 1048 18.81 -29.52 -29.21
CA ASN A 1048 18.44 -29.02 -27.88
C ASN A 1048 19.17 -27.67 -27.66
N ALA A 1049 18.43 -26.55 -27.67
CA ALA A 1049 19.00 -25.22 -27.39
C ALA A 1049 18.19 -24.53 -26.28
N LYS A 1050 18.72 -24.62 -25.05
CA LYS A 1050 18.36 -23.75 -23.93
C LYS A 1050 18.74 -22.31 -24.27
N THR A 1051 17.77 -21.42 -24.45
CA THR A 1051 17.92 -19.97 -24.25
C THR A 1051 16.56 -19.32 -23.99
N ALA A 1052 16.63 -18.11 -23.44
CA ALA A 1052 15.57 -17.15 -23.16
C ALA A 1052 14.93 -17.23 -21.77
N GLY A 1053 15.57 -16.50 -20.84
CA GLY A 1053 14.94 -16.01 -19.62
C GLY A 1053 13.72 -15.17 -19.98
N GLY A 1054 12.55 -15.69 -19.65
CA GLY A 1054 11.28 -15.02 -19.80
C GLY A 1054 11.09 -13.99 -18.70
N ASN A 1055 11.16 -12.71 -19.07
CA ASN A 1055 10.42 -11.67 -18.37
C ASN A 1055 8.94 -11.96 -18.59
N ASN A 1056 8.21 -12.32 -17.54
CA ASN A 1056 6.76 -12.25 -17.57
C ASN A 1056 6.12 -12.11 -16.18
N ALA A 1057 5.19 -11.15 -16.14
CA ALA A 1057 3.97 -11.14 -15.38
C ALA A 1057 4.09 -11.33 -13.85
N ALA A 1058 4.28 -10.22 -13.14
CA ALA A 1058 3.49 -10.06 -11.92
C ALA A 1058 2.01 -10.00 -12.35
N ALA A 1059 1.28 -11.07 -12.08
CA ALA A 1059 -0.17 -11.06 -12.19
C ALA A 1059 -0.71 -9.93 -11.30
N VAL A 1060 -1.23 -8.87 -11.92
CA VAL A 1060 -2.41 -8.22 -11.36
C VAL A 1060 -3.48 -9.29 -11.44
N GLY A 1061 -3.60 -10.06 -10.36
CA GLY A 1061 -4.72 -10.96 -10.18
C GLY A 1061 -5.98 -10.11 -10.31
N ALA A 1062 -6.73 -10.34 -11.38
CA ALA A 1062 -8.15 -10.08 -11.39
C ALA A 1062 -8.74 -10.93 -10.27
N ASN A 1063 -8.76 -10.36 -9.07
CA ASN A 1063 -9.27 -11.00 -7.88
C ASN A 1063 -10.79 -10.97 -7.98
N ALA A 1064 -11.34 -12.00 -8.60
CA ALA A 1064 -12.69 -12.44 -8.30
C ALA A 1064 -12.66 -13.00 -6.87
N ALA A 1065 -13.01 -12.16 -5.89
CA ALA A 1065 -13.52 -12.69 -4.64
C ALA A 1065 -14.79 -13.45 -5.00
N ASN A 1066 -14.77 -14.78 -4.91
CA ASN A 1066 -15.98 -15.59 -4.88
C ASN A 1066 -16.76 -15.22 -3.60
N GLY A 1067 -17.57 -14.17 -3.68
CA GLY A 1067 -18.68 -13.95 -2.77
C GLY A 1067 -19.88 -14.69 -3.30
N VAL A 1068 -19.96 -16.00 -3.03
CA VAL A 1068 -21.17 -16.78 -3.30
C VAL A 1068 -21.83 -17.07 -1.96
N GLY A 1069 -22.96 -16.39 -1.73
CA GLY A 1069 -24.08 -16.78 -0.87
C GLY A 1069 -23.78 -17.37 0.50
N GLY A 1070 -23.67 -16.51 1.52
CA GLY A 1070 -23.99 -16.91 2.89
C GLY A 1070 -25.51 -17.05 3.02
N GLY A 1071 -26.00 -18.28 3.23
CA GLY A 1071 -27.40 -18.57 3.50
C GLY A 1071 -27.90 -17.83 4.75
N GLY A 1072 -29.09 -17.26 4.64
CA GLY A 1072 -29.71 -16.43 5.67
C GLY A 1072 -29.98 -17.18 6.97
N GLY A 1073 -29.33 -16.72 8.04
CA GLY A 1073 -29.86 -16.77 9.40
C GLY A 1073 -30.54 -15.44 9.68
N ASN A 1074 -31.87 -15.46 9.77
CA ASN A 1074 -32.70 -14.28 10.00
C ASN A 1074 -32.45 -13.76 11.43
N ILE A 1075 -31.67 -12.69 11.58
CA ILE A 1075 -31.60 -11.92 12.83
C ILE A 1075 -32.16 -10.53 12.52
N ASN A 1076 -33.40 -10.30 12.96
CA ASN A 1076 -34.06 -9.01 12.91
C ASN A 1076 -33.34 -8.05 13.86
N ASN A 1077 -32.43 -7.22 13.33
CA ASN A 1077 -32.03 -5.97 13.98
C ASN A 1077 -32.73 -4.82 13.26
N ASN A 1078 -33.99 -4.59 13.63
CA ASN A 1078 -34.61 -3.28 13.48
C ASN A 1078 -34.09 -2.42 14.62
N ASP A 1079 -33.01 -1.67 14.38
CA ASP A 1079 -32.83 -0.36 15.01
C ASP A 1079 -31.67 0.41 14.33
N THR A 1080 -31.92 1.70 14.10
CA THR A 1080 -31.07 2.74 13.48
C THR A 1080 -30.94 2.71 11.95
N THR A 1081 -32.04 3.02 11.26
CA THR A 1081 -31.99 3.75 9.97
C THR A 1081 -31.47 5.17 10.22
N GLU A 1082 -30.19 5.33 10.55
CA GLU A 1082 -29.52 6.61 10.33
C GLU A 1082 -29.29 6.79 8.83
N ASN A 1083 -29.73 7.94 8.33
CA ASN A 1083 -29.46 8.43 6.98
C ASN A 1083 -27.97 8.22 6.64
N THR A 1084 -27.64 7.22 5.81
CA THR A 1084 -26.29 7.00 5.26
C THR A 1084 -25.96 8.03 4.17
N SER A 1085 -26.13 9.31 4.50
CA SER A 1085 -25.85 10.44 3.63
C SER A 1085 -24.37 10.45 3.19
N ASN A 1086 -24.13 10.38 1.88
CA ASN A 1086 -22.94 10.79 1.11
C ASN A 1086 -21.61 10.86 1.89
N GLN A 1087 -21.03 9.72 2.29
CA GLN A 1087 -19.62 9.68 2.67
C GLN A 1087 -18.74 9.71 1.43
N TRP A 1088 -17.54 10.29 1.55
CA TRP A 1088 -16.59 10.42 0.45
C TRP A 1088 -15.32 9.64 0.75
N ARG A 1089 -14.70 9.14 -0.31
CA ARG A 1089 -13.35 8.57 -0.32
C ARG A 1089 -12.39 9.62 -0.83
N ARG A 1090 -11.23 9.74 -0.18
CA ARG A 1090 -10.12 10.56 -0.64
C ARG A 1090 -8.87 9.69 -0.78
N CYS A 1091 -8.19 9.85 -1.91
CA CYS A 1091 -6.93 9.18 -2.17
C CYS A 1091 -5.84 9.80 -1.29
N VAL A 1092 -5.11 8.97 -0.54
CA VAL A 1092 -4.08 9.47 0.37
C VAL A 1092 -2.86 10.09 -0.31
N ARG A 1093 -2.64 9.82 -1.61
CA ARG A 1093 -1.43 10.26 -2.33
C ARG A 1093 -1.64 11.42 -3.29
N CYS A 1094 -2.73 11.39 -4.05
CA CYS A 1094 -3.00 12.39 -5.09
C CYS A 1094 -4.29 13.18 -4.83
N THR A 1095 -4.87 13.03 -3.63
CA THR A 1095 -6.04 13.76 -3.10
C THR A 1095 -7.33 13.70 -3.91
N ALA A 1096 -7.33 12.97 -5.03
CA ALA A 1096 -8.49 12.57 -5.81
C ALA A 1096 -9.63 12.10 -4.91
N VAL A 1097 -10.86 12.38 -5.32
CA VAL A 1097 -12.06 12.06 -4.55
C VAL A 1097 -12.99 11.14 -5.33
N MET A 1098 -13.81 10.39 -4.58
CA MET A 1098 -14.86 9.52 -5.09
C MET A 1098 -15.97 9.43 -4.04
N GLU A 1099 -17.23 9.35 -4.44
CA GLU A 1099 -18.32 8.99 -3.53
C GLU A 1099 -18.10 7.60 -2.92
N ASP A 1100 -18.46 7.43 -1.65
CA ASP A 1100 -18.47 6.11 -1.02
C ASP A 1100 -19.77 5.38 -1.38
N PHE A 1101 -19.63 4.21 -1.99
CA PHE A 1101 -20.74 3.34 -2.35
C PHE A 1101 -20.79 2.15 -1.37
N PRO A 1102 -21.57 2.20 -0.27
CA PRO A 1102 -21.67 1.10 0.66
C PRO A 1102 -22.23 -0.15 -0.04
N GLY A 1103 -21.45 -1.25 -0.02
CA GLY A 1103 -21.68 -2.45 -0.82
C GLY A 1103 -22.99 -3.22 -0.56
N ASN A 1104 -23.76 -2.85 0.46
CA ASN A 1104 -25.04 -3.50 0.77
C ASN A 1104 -26.22 -2.95 -0.04
N HIS A 1105 -26.07 -1.81 -0.73
CA HIS A 1105 -27.17 -1.15 -1.44
C HIS A 1105 -27.13 -1.33 -2.96
N TYR A 1106 -26.05 -1.90 -3.51
CA TYR A 1106 -25.85 -2.01 -4.95
C TYR A 1106 -25.87 -3.46 -5.43
N ARG A 1107 -26.29 -3.66 -6.68
CA ARG A 1107 -26.38 -4.97 -7.31
C ARG A 1107 -24.98 -5.58 -7.55
N ALA A 1108 -24.94 -6.88 -7.85
CA ALA A 1108 -23.72 -7.66 -7.89
C ALA A 1108 -22.72 -7.18 -8.95
N GLY A 1109 -23.21 -6.72 -10.11
CA GLY A 1109 -22.40 -6.18 -11.19
C GLY A 1109 -21.67 -4.88 -10.81
N PHE A 1110 -22.39 -3.93 -10.24
CA PHE A 1110 -21.84 -2.67 -9.75
C PHE A 1110 -20.86 -2.92 -8.61
N THR A 1111 -21.23 -3.77 -7.66
CA THR A 1111 -20.34 -4.17 -6.56
C THR A 1111 -19.07 -4.82 -7.09
N PHE A 1112 -19.15 -5.67 -8.12
CA PHE A 1112 -17.98 -6.26 -8.77
C PHE A 1112 -17.07 -5.17 -9.37
N VAL A 1113 -17.60 -4.24 -10.15
CA VAL A 1113 -16.80 -3.15 -10.78
C VAL A 1113 -16.18 -2.23 -9.73
N MET A 1114 -16.95 -1.83 -8.71
CA MET A 1114 -16.47 -0.98 -7.62
C MET A 1114 -15.43 -1.70 -6.75
N ALA A 1115 -15.60 -3.00 -6.49
CA ALA A 1115 -14.63 -3.79 -5.73
C ALA A 1115 -13.27 -3.95 -6.42
N GLN A 1116 -13.15 -3.61 -7.72
CA GLN A 1116 -11.87 -3.53 -8.42
C GLN A 1116 -11.21 -2.14 -8.29
N GLN A 1117 -11.94 -1.14 -7.80
CA GLN A 1117 -11.48 0.23 -7.54
C GLN A 1117 -11.04 0.44 -6.08
N ARG A 1118 -10.48 -0.60 -5.44
CA ARG A 1118 -9.91 -0.53 -4.07
C ARG A 1118 -8.75 0.45 -3.95
N LYS A 1119 -8.12 0.80 -5.07
CA LYS A 1119 -7.01 1.75 -5.15
C LYS A 1119 -7.37 2.84 -6.14
N CYS A 1120 -6.84 4.03 -5.89
CA CYS A 1120 -6.93 5.15 -6.84
C CYS A 1120 -6.16 4.84 -8.13
N ALA A 1121 -6.42 5.61 -9.19
CA ALA A 1121 -5.68 5.52 -10.45
C ALA A 1121 -4.16 5.60 -10.27
N CYS A 1122 -3.66 6.38 -9.30
CA CYS A 1122 -2.24 6.46 -8.94
C CYS A 1122 -1.70 5.25 -8.14
N GLY A 1123 -2.56 4.28 -7.78
CA GLY A 1123 -2.18 3.06 -7.06
C GLY A 1123 -2.17 3.19 -5.54
N ALA A 1124 -2.44 4.38 -4.98
CA ALA A 1124 -2.61 4.57 -3.54
C ALA A 1124 -3.99 4.11 -3.05
N TRP A 1125 -4.10 3.91 -1.74
CA TRP A 1125 -5.35 3.49 -1.10
C TRP A 1125 -6.33 4.64 -0.87
N TRP A 1126 -7.60 4.27 -0.75
CA TRP A 1126 -8.67 5.19 -0.37
C TRP A 1126 -8.82 5.23 1.15
N ALA A 1127 -9.02 6.43 1.69
CA ALA A 1127 -9.51 6.62 3.04
C ALA A 1127 -10.89 7.29 3.00
N LEU A 1128 -11.73 6.99 3.99
CA LEU A 1128 -12.96 7.75 4.19
C LEU A 1128 -12.63 9.11 4.77
N VAL A 1129 -13.25 10.14 4.21
CA VAL A 1129 -13.24 11.49 4.77
C VAL A 1129 -14.18 11.52 5.98
N PRO A 1130 -13.80 12.17 7.09
CA PRO A 1130 -14.71 12.37 8.22
C PRO A 1130 -16.04 12.99 7.74
N LYS A 1131 -17.18 12.48 8.27
CA LYS A 1131 -18.45 13.22 8.15
C LYS A 1131 -18.24 14.51 8.93
N THR A 1132 -18.34 15.65 8.26
CA THR A 1132 -18.07 16.98 8.83
C THR A 1132 -18.72 17.15 10.22
N THR A 1133 -17.91 17.03 11.27
CA THR A 1133 -18.24 17.51 12.62
C THR A 1133 -17.52 18.83 12.78
N GLY A 1134 -18.16 19.91 12.35
CA GLY A 1134 -17.82 21.28 12.76
C GLY A 1134 -16.35 21.71 12.72
N GLU A 1135 -15.59 21.44 11.64
CA GLU A 1135 -14.36 22.19 11.39
C GLU A 1135 -14.71 23.49 10.67
N GLY A 1136 -15.05 24.48 11.49
CA GLY A 1136 -15.30 25.85 11.07
C GLY A 1136 -15.08 26.80 12.22
N ALA A 1137 -13.97 26.67 12.97
CA ALA A 1137 -13.57 27.68 13.97
C ALA A 1137 -12.13 27.57 14.50
N THR A 1138 -11.12 27.11 13.74
CA THR A 1138 -9.70 27.34 14.12
C THR A 1138 -8.78 27.31 12.90
N GLU A 1139 -8.93 28.28 12.00
CA GLU A 1139 -7.86 28.66 11.07
C GLU A 1139 -7.63 30.16 11.27
N GLY A 1140 -6.67 30.47 12.12
CA GLY A 1140 -6.34 31.83 12.55
C GLY A 1140 -5.16 31.87 13.50
N SER A 1141 -4.01 31.34 13.08
CA SER A 1141 -2.67 31.73 13.55
C SER A 1141 -1.62 31.25 12.57
#